data_AF-A0A8T0VDF8-F1
#
_entry.id   AF-A0A8T0VDF8-F1
#
_cell.length_a   1.000
_cell.length_b   1.000
_cell.length_c   1.000
_cell.angle_alpha   90.00
_cell.angle_beta   90.00
_cell.angle_gamma   90.00
#
_symmetry.space_group_name_H-M   'P 1'
#
loop_
_entity.id
_entity.type
_entity.pdbx_description
1 polymer ?
#
loop_
_entity_poly.entity_id
_entity_poly.type
_entity_poly.pdbx_seq_one_letter_code
_entity_poly.pdbx_strand_id
1 'polypeptide(L)'
;MGFRRDDEDDLSADAAELFGSNAAIDLDPEGLPQGTAAGSGTGSTSTAAATESGSTRKRRASTSKVWKDFDEIYEVIDGKEHRTGARCKHCKKNLTGKSTHGTGHLKRHIPICLVLKSRNAMTQSQLKFNPDGSVHLWEYKPEVARTELCRLIARLDLPICIGESDAFEEYVTTAHNPKFAKVSRQTTTKDFAKYFTERRAQLVECLKSVSSVALTSDIWSGNAKDDYLSVVAHFANADWQLEKRILGLRLINVSHNTENIVERITSVIADYGLTDKIFAVTLDNAAANTRAINQLNHVLSGYVGSLFLHQRCACHIINLIVKAGLEVFKPMLGAFRSAISFLNSSNQRIAAYKSYCIAVGERPRKFVLDMDVRWNSTYLMLKHLLPHKATFSVFITTQHPLVDGQPILTDQHWYAAEFFFEFHEQFYDSTVVMSGVYYPTSPLILHHVLEIASHLNNYENDRDVRSVVVPMKDKFLQYWCDIPMLYSFAFILDPRAKLKGFANVLRLLSQLNGNDYSCYLTEVRAELSVIFAKYDEKFGGVRLQRAAQPGPTGKRKTAWGRIFGGESSSSGSNLSGTTLGSVTSLGSGSTSSLHRRTSASALLQAATYGASLSSGSELSAYLDSDTVNQYDDDFNILNWWHEHKLSYPVLSILARDVMTVSVSTISSESAFSMTGRIIEERRRRLGPEVVEMLALIKNWEQADARLQHLIEDEELEESFENLYLDVESV
;
A
#
# COMPACT_ATOMS: atom_id res chain seq x y z
N MET A 1 47.53 33.28 7.68
CA MET A 1 46.97 33.81 6.42
C MET A 1 45.52 33.35 6.36
N GLY A 2 44.49 34.18 6.48
CA GLY A 2 44.50 35.62 6.74
C GLY A 2 44.28 36.48 5.50
N PHE A 3 43.02 36.57 5.06
CA PHE A 3 42.50 37.66 4.24
C PHE A 3 41.12 38.09 4.78
N ARG A 4 40.84 39.38 4.71
CA ARG A 4 39.59 40.08 5.04
C ARG A 4 39.22 40.90 3.79
N ARG A 5 37.96 40.83 3.33
CA ARG A 5 36.89 41.87 3.47
C ARG A 5 36.97 42.93 2.36
N ASP A 6 36.01 43.86 2.45
CA ASP A 6 35.91 45.16 1.79
C ASP A 6 35.19 45.05 0.42
N ASP A 7 34.06 45.73 0.15
CA ASP A 7 33.21 46.58 1.02
C ASP A 7 31.73 46.62 0.53
N GLU A 8 30.84 47.26 1.33
CA GLU A 8 29.48 47.70 0.92
C GLU A 8 29.48 49.20 0.56
N ASP A 9 28.66 49.61 -0.41
CA ASP A 9 27.98 50.91 -0.55
C ASP A 9 27.11 50.80 -1.83
N ASP A 10 25.78 50.76 -1.73
CA ASP A 10 24.82 51.88 -1.60
C ASP A 10 24.60 52.68 -2.89
N LEU A 11 23.33 52.84 -3.25
CA LEU A 11 22.74 53.90 -4.07
C LEU A 11 21.22 53.64 -4.21
N SER A 12 20.41 54.41 -3.48
CA SER A 12 18.97 54.52 -3.73
C SER A 12 18.61 55.95 -4.10
N ALA A 13 17.90 56.14 -5.22
CA ALA A 13 17.37 57.43 -5.65
C ALA A 13 16.18 57.27 -6.61
N ASP A 14 15.14 58.06 -6.33
CA ASP A 14 14.04 58.62 -7.16
C ASP A 14 13.76 58.04 -8.56
N ALA A 15 12.53 57.69 -8.99
CA ALA A 15 11.17 58.18 -8.71
C ALA A 15 10.69 59.43 -9.50
N ALA A 16 9.53 59.27 -10.14
CA ALA A 16 8.59 60.29 -10.64
C ALA A 16 8.99 61.24 -11.81
N GLU A 17 8.69 60.79 -13.03
CA GLU A 17 7.94 61.62 -14.00
C GLU A 17 6.54 61.01 -14.21
N LEU A 18 5.45 61.74 -14.44
CA LEU A 18 5.21 63.19 -14.34
C LEU A 18 3.73 63.42 -13.96
N PHE A 19 3.40 64.57 -13.37
CA PHE A 19 2.09 64.83 -12.75
C PHE A 19 0.94 65.05 -13.76
N GLY A 20 -0.28 64.66 -13.36
CA GLY A 20 -1.51 64.89 -14.11
C GLY A 20 -2.78 64.73 -13.27
N SER A 21 -2.99 65.60 -12.28
CA SER A 21 -4.13 65.53 -11.34
C SER A 21 -5.25 66.52 -11.67
N ASN A 22 -6.51 66.06 -11.61
CA ASN A 22 -7.62 66.62 -10.81
C ASN A 22 -9.04 66.50 -11.43
N ALA A 23 -10.01 66.52 -10.51
CA ALA A 23 -11.41 66.93 -10.65
C ALA A 23 -12.39 66.02 -11.42
N ALA A 24 -13.57 65.85 -10.81
CA ALA A 24 -14.71 65.09 -11.32
C ALA A 24 -15.76 66.01 -11.99
N ILE A 25 -16.61 65.41 -12.83
CA ILE A 25 -17.95 65.91 -13.15
C ILE A 25 -18.92 64.72 -13.06
N ASP A 26 -20.12 64.97 -12.54
CA ASP A 26 -21.22 64.01 -12.39
C ASP A 26 -22.51 64.66 -12.96
N LEU A 27 -23.08 64.10 -14.03
CA LEU A 27 -24.35 64.55 -14.64
C LEU A 27 -25.03 63.41 -15.45
N ASP A 28 -26.23 63.02 -15.00
CA ASP A 28 -27.34 62.46 -15.79
C ASP A 28 -27.84 63.49 -16.85
N PRO A 29 -28.69 63.18 -17.88
CA PRO A 29 -29.84 62.25 -17.78
C PRO A 29 -30.37 61.54 -19.08
N GLU A 30 -31.52 60.85 -18.92
CA GLU A 30 -32.57 60.49 -19.91
C GLU A 30 -32.31 59.45 -21.04
N GLY A 31 -33.38 58.70 -21.41
CA GLY A 31 -33.41 57.81 -22.59
C GLY A 31 -34.38 56.60 -22.52
N LEU A 32 -35.68 56.79 -22.85
CA LEU A 32 -36.67 55.71 -23.07
C LEU A 32 -36.76 55.35 -24.58
N PRO A 33 -37.02 54.08 -24.95
CA PRO A 33 -38.42 53.61 -25.13
C PRO A 33 -38.66 52.18 -24.57
N GLN A 34 -39.86 51.66 -24.26
CA GLN A 34 -41.25 51.73 -24.81
C GLN A 34 -41.56 50.83 -26.04
N GLY A 35 -42.65 50.07 -25.93
CA GLY A 35 -43.18 49.10 -26.91
C GLY A 35 -43.98 47.97 -26.22
N THR A 36 -45.29 48.13 -25.98
CA THR A 36 -46.42 47.51 -26.74
C THR A 36 -46.43 45.97 -26.73
N ALA A 37 -47.38 45.26 -26.08
CA ALA A 37 -48.81 45.09 -26.40
C ALA A 37 -49.06 44.33 -27.73
N ALA A 38 -50.00 43.39 -27.88
CA ALA A 38 -51.09 42.86 -27.03
C ALA A 38 -51.13 41.28 -27.13
N GLY A 39 -52.16 40.49 -26.76
CA GLY A 39 -53.56 40.75 -26.37
C GLY A 39 -54.33 39.46 -25.98
N SER A 40 -55.65 39.45 -26.17
CA SER A 40 -56.69 38.41 -25.96
C SER A 40 -56.29 36.91 -25.96
N GLY A 41 -56.93 36.00 -25.20
CA GLY A 41 -58.05 36.13 -24.24
C GLY A 41 -59.38 35.47 -24.68
N THR A 42 -59.67 34.28 -24.14
CA THR A 42 -60.96 33.55 -24.02
C THR A 42 -60.79 32.57 -22.83
N GLY A 43 -61.79 32.16 -22.02
CA GLY A 43 -63.22 31.97 -22.27
C GLY A 43 -63.48 30.45 -22.48
N SER A 44 -64.23 29.71 -21.66
CA SER A 44 -65.06 30.06 -20.47
C SER A 44 -64.85 29.01 -19.33
N THR A 45 -65.76 28.48 -18.46
CA THR A 45 -67.24 28.47 -18.32
C THR A 45 -67.68 28.12 -16.86
N SER A 46 -68.99 27.97 -16.66
CA SER A 46 -69.79 27.38 -15.55
C SER A 46 -69.36 25.98 -15.05
N THR A 47 -69.78 25.45 -13.88
CA THR A 47 -70.66 25.86 -12.73
C THR A 47 -70.32 24.90 -11.57
N ALA A 48 -70.05 25.30 -10.32
CA ALA A 48 -70.91 25.97 -9.32
C ALA A 48 -71.98 25.05 -8.67
N ALA A 49 -71.79 24.77 -7.37
CA ALA A 49 -72.80 24.30 -6.41
C ALA A 49 -72.49 24.93 -5.04
N ALA A 50 -73.53 25.31 -4.27
CA ALA A 50 -73.41 25.87 -2.91
C ALA A 50 -73.44 24.73 -1.86
N THR A 51 -73.34 24.92 -0.53
CA THR A 51 -73.56 26.07 0.38
C THR A 51 -72.66 25.82 1.64
N GLU A 52 -72.46 26.64 2.69
CA GLU A 52 -73.28 27.61 3.43
C GLU A 52 -72.46 28.84 3.92
N SER A 53 -73.12 29.82 4.56
CA SER A 53 -72.57 31.14 4.87
C SER A 53 -72.14 31.35 6.33
N GLY A 54 -70.84 31.62 6.56
CA GLY A 54 -70.31 32.16 7.83
C GLY A 54 -69.85 33.61 7.70
N SER A 55 -70.55 34.56 8.33
CA SER A 55 -70.26 36.00 8.22
C SER A 55 -68.98 36.40 8.98
N THR A 56 -67.88 36.64 8.26
CA THR A 56 -66.64 37.22 8.81
C THR A 56 -66.44 38.68 8.39
N ARG A 57 -65.95 39.51 9.32
CA ARG A 57 -65.67 40.95 9.07
C ARG A 57 -64.59 41.11 8.00
N LYS A 58 -64.90 41.81 6.89
CA LYS A 58 -63.91 42.16 5.86
C LYS A 58 -62.73 42.94 6.47
N ARG A 59 -61.53 42.35 6.45
CA ARG A 59 -60.27 43.00 6.84
C ARG A 59 -59.90 44.08 5.81
N ARG A 60 -59.23 45.17 6.24
CA ARG A 60 -58.67 46.16 5.30
C ARG A 60 -57.61 45.47 4.42
N ALA A 61 -57.75 45.57 3.10
CA ALA A 61 -56.78 45.00 2.16
C ALA A 61 -55.40 45.65 2.30
N SER A 62 -54.33 44.88 2.12
CA SER A 62 -52.96 45.37 2.15
C SER A 62 -52.65 46.16 0.86
N THR A 63 -52.32 47.45 1.01
CA THR A 63 -52.24 48.41 -0.12
C THR A 63 -50.93 48.35 -0.92
N SER A 64 -49.92 47.63 -0.43
CA SER A 64 -48.61 47.54 -1.10
C SER A 64 -48.61 46.46 -2.19
N LYS A 65 -48.19 46.82 -3.41
CA LYS A 65 -48.20 45.92 -4.59
C LYS A 65 -47.39 44.63 -4.39
N VAL A 66 -46.46 44.57 -3.42
CA VAL A 66 -45.61 43.39 -3.14
C VAL A 66 -46.42 42.14 -2.78
N TRP A 67 -47.62 42.27 -2.20
CA TRP A 67 -48.42 41.12 -1.77
C TRP A 67 -49.00 40.28 -2.93
N LYS A 68 -48.78 40.72 -4.18
CA LYS A 68 -48.93 39.84 -5.35
C LYS A 68 -47.93 38.68 -5.33
N ASP A 69 -46.69 38.94 -4.96
CA ASP A 69 -45.54 38.00 -4.99
C ASP A 69 -45.28 37.26 -3.68
N PHE A 70 -46.05 37.56 -2.63
CA PHE A 70 -45.92 36.96 -1.30
C PHE A 70 -47.25 36.40 -0.79
N ASP A 71 -47.19 35.33 0.00
CA ASP A 71 -48.28 34.84 0.84
C ASP A 71 -48.17 35.46 2.24
N GLU A 72 -49.27 35.94 2.81
CA GLU A 72 -49.29 36.57 4.15
C GLU A 72 -49.33 35.50 5.25
N ILE A 73 -48.35 35.47 6.16
CA ILE A 73 -48.32 34.54 7.31
C ILE A 73 -48.87 35.24 8.54
N TYR A 74 -49.85 34.61 9.18
CA TYR A 74 -50.48 35.05 10.42
C TYR A 74 -50.20 34.08 11.56
N GLU A 75 -49.98 34.63 12.76
CA GLU A 75 -49.81 33.90 14.01
C GLU A 75 -50.78 34.50 15.05
N VAL A 76 -51.34 33.66 15.93
CA VAL A 76 -52.25 34.13 16.99
C VAL A 76 -51.43 34.52 18.21
N ILE A 77 -51.52 35.79 18.60
CA ILE A 77 -50.88 36.37 19.79
C ILE A 77 -51.98 37.08 20.57
N ASP A 78 -52.08 36.83 21.88
CA ASP A 78 -53.11 37.40 22.78
C ASP A 78 -54.55 37.28 22.24
N GLY A 79 -54.87 36.12 21.66
CA GLY A 79 -56.19 35.82 21.08
C GLY A 79 -56.51 36.55 19.78
N LYS A 80 -55.54 37.21 19.14
CA LYS A 80 -55.71 37.97 17.90
C LYS A 80 -54.74 37.49 16.82
N GLU A 81 -55.20 37.36 15.59
CA GLU A 81 -54.34 37.07 14.44
C GLU A 81 -53.49 38.31 14.09
N HIS A 82 -52.18 38.21 14.29
CA HIS A 82 -51.21 39.19 13.84
C HIS A 82 -50.47 38.66 12.62
N ARG A 83 -50.38 39.48 11.55
CA ARG A 83 -49.52 39.13 10.41
C ARG A 83 -48.07 39.31 10.81
N THR A 84 -47.32 38.22 10.95
CA THR A 84 -45.92 38.24 11.39
C THR A 84 -44.95 38.00 10.25
N GLY A 85 -45.33 37.24 9.22
CA GLY A 85 -44.47 36.82 8.12
C GLY A 85 -45.01 37.09 6.71
N ALA A 86 -44.13 36.90 5.73
CA ALA A 86 -44.39 36.99 4.30
C ALA A 86 -43.59 35.88 3.60
N ARG A 87 -44.27 34.89 2.99
CA ARG A 87 -43.60 33.82 2.24
C ARG A 87 -43.47 34.20 0.78
N CYS A 88 -42.27 34.25 0.23
CA CYS A 88 -42.09 34.55 -1.19
C CYS A 88 -42.68 33.44 -2.05
N LYS A 89 -43.62 33.75 -2.95
CA LYS A 89 -44.26 32.74 -3.82
C LYS A 89 -43.24 32.07 -4.76
N HIS A 90 -42.16 32.78 -5.12
CA HIS A 90 -41.16 32.36 -6.10
C HIS A 90 -40.05 31.46 -5.55
N CYS A 91 -39.51 31.73 -4.36
CA CYS A 91 -38.45 30.93 -3.72
C CYS A 91 -38.84 30.28 -2.38
N LYS A 92 -40.08 30.45 -1.93
CA LYS A 92 -40.64 29.95 -0.66
C LYS A 92 -39.94 30.43 0.63
N LYS A 93 -38.92 31.29 0.55
CA LYS A 93 -38.28 31.91 1.72
C LYS A 93 -39.30 32.74 2.51
N ASN A 94 -39.35 32.50 3.82
CA ASN A 94 -40.11 33.34 4.77
C ASN A 94 -39.30 34.61 5.08
N LEU A 95 -39.94 35.77 5.01
CA LEU A 95 -39.44 37.07 5.44
C LEU A 95 -40.40 37.66 6.49
N THR A 96 -40.00 38.72 7.19
CA THR A 96 -40.87 39.41 8.16
C THR A 96 -41.99 40.17 7.44
N GLY A 97 -43.24 40.01 7.89
CA GLY A 97 -44.44 40.62 7.31
C GLY A 97 -45.18 41.59 8.26
N LYS A 98 -44.65 41.80 9.47
CA LYS A 98 -45.21 42.66 10.52
C LYS A 98 -45.60 44.04 9.97
N SER A 99 -46.83 44.47 10.25
CA SER A 99 -47.40 45.73 9.77
C SER A 99 -46.56 46.97 10.13
N THR A 100 -45.80 46.91 11.22
CA THR A 100 -44.90 47.97 11.71
C THR A 100 -43.56 48.07 10.97
N HIS A 101 -43.18 47.07 10.16
CA HIS A 101 -41.82 46.98 9.57
C HIS A 101 -41.74 47.44 8.10
N GLY A 102 -42.84 47.99 7.55
CA GLY A 102 -42.91 48.41 6.15
C GLY A 102 -42.82 47.24 5.14
N THR A 103 -42.61 47.55 3.87
CA THR A 103 -42.48 46.54 2.79
C THR A 103 -41.24 46.70 1.90
N GLY A 104 -40.26 47.52 2.32
CA GLY A 104 -39.08 47.86 1.50
C GLY A 104 -38.10 46.70 1.28
N HIS A 105 -37.96 45.79 2.26
CA HIS A 105 -37.21 44.54 2.12
C HIS A 105 -37.92 43.54 1.20
N LEU A 106 -39.24 43.40 1.31
CA LEU A 106 -40.04 42.57 0.40
C LEU A 106 -39.91 43.06 -1.06
N LYS A 107 -39.98 44.39 -1.27
CA LYS A 107 -39.79 44.99 -2.60
C LYS A 107 -38.37 44.75 -3.17
N ARG A 108 -37.32 44.83 -2.33
CA ARG A 108 -35.93 44.52 -2.73
C ARG A 108 -35.69 43.03 -3.02
N HIS A 109 -36.44 42.14 -2.38
CA HIS A 109 -36.29 40.69 -2.57
C HIS A 109 -36.75 40.22 -3.96
N ILE A 110 -37.84 40.78 -4.50
CA ILE A 110 -38.46 40.33 -5.76
C ILE A 110 -37.47 40.26 -6.95
N PRO A 111 -36.75 41.33 -7.35
CA PRO A 111 -35.87 41.27 -8.51
C PRO A 111 -34.72 40.27 -8.34
N ILE A 112 -34.10 40.23 -7.14
CA ILE A 112 -33.01 39.28 -6.83
C ILE A 112 -33.52 37.84 -6.88
N CYS A 113 -34.72 37.59 -6.36
CA CYS A 113 -35.35 36.27 -6.34
C CYS A 113 -35.64 35.74 -7.75
N LEU A 114 -36.03 36.60 -8.69
CA LEU A 114 -36.32 36.20 -10.07
C LEU A 114 -35.03 35.84 -10.83
N VAL A 115 -33.95 36.60 -10.66
CA VAL A 115 -32.62 36.30 -11.25
C VAL A 115 -32.01 35.02 -10.68
N LEU A 116 -32.15 34.78 -9.36
CA LEU A 116 -31.72 33.51 -8.76
C LEU A 116 -32.56 32.33 -9.26
N LYS A 117 -33.87 32.53 -9.50
CA LYS A 117 -34.74 31.49 -10.05
C LYS A 117 -34.39 31.17 -11.51
N SER A 118 -34.08 32.16 -12.36
CA SER A 118 -33.70 31.87 -13.76
C SER A 118 -32.36 31.14 -13.85
N ARG A 119 -31.35 31.54 -13.05
CA ARG A 119 -30.09 30.79 -12.94
C ARG A 119 -30.29 29.34 -12.49
N ASN A 120 -31.07 29.12 -11.42
CA ASN A 120 -31.36 27.76 -10.94
C ASN A 120 -32.23 26.93 -11.90
N ALA A 121 -33.01 27.57 -12.79
CA ALA A 121 -33.84 26.88 -13.78
C ALA A 121 -33.05 26.41 -15.01
N MET A 122 -31.83 26.93 -15.23
CA MET A 122 -30.93 26.50 -16.31
C MET A 122 -30.03 25.33 -15.90
N THR A 123 -29.93 25.01 -14.62
CA THR A 123 -29.21 23.83 -14.12
C THR A 123 -30.17 22.66 -13.93
N GLN A 124 -30.14 21.67 -14.83
CA GLN A 124 -30.77 20.38 -14.58
C GLN A 124 -30.17 19.75 -13.31
N SER A 125 -31.01 19.34 -12.36
CA SER A 125 -30.54 18.67 -11.15
C SER A 125 -30.02 17.28 -11.50
N GLN A 126 -28.71 17.07 -11.32
CA GLN A 126 -28.13 15.74 -11.40
C GLN A 126 -28.73 14.85 -10.31
N LEU A 127 -29.16 13.65 -10.70
CA LEU A 127 -29.66 12.63 -9.79
C LEU A 127 -28.51 11.69 -9.45
N LYS A 128 -28.35 11.36 -8.16
CA LYS A 128 -27.34 10.39 -7.71
C LYS A 128 -28.01 9.23 -6.98
N PHE A 129 -27.54 8.03 -7.29
CA PHE A 129 -27.92 6.82 -6.57
C PHE A 129 -27.12 6.68 -5.27
N ASN A 130 -27.81 6.27 -4.22
CA ASN A 130 -27.23 5.78 -2.98
C ASN A 130 -26.82 4.29 -3.14
N PRO A 131 -26.00 3.73 -2.23
CA PRO A 131 -25.63 2.31 -2.27
C PRO A 131 -26.79 1.33 -2.12
N ASP A 132 -27.95 1.79 -1.62
CA ASP A 132 -29.20 1.02 -1.51
C ASP A 132 -30.08 1.12 -2.78
N GLY A 133 -29.61 1.78 -3.84
CA GLY A 133 -30.35 2.04 -5.08
C GLY A 133 -31.34 3.20 -5.01
N SER A 134 -31.53 3.86 -3.86
CA SER A 134 -32.42 5.02 -3.75
C SER A 134 -31.82 6.25 -4.43
N VAL A 135 -32.68 7.11 -5.00
CA VAL A 135 -32.26 8.30 -5.77
C VAL A 135 -32.39 9.56 -4.93
N HIS A 136 -31.33 10.37 -4.87
CA HIS A 136 -31.35 11.71 -4.27
C HIS A 136 -30.88 12.79 -5.25
N LEU A 137 -31.21 14.04 -4.91
CA LEU A 137 -30.72 15.22 -5.62
C LEU A 137 -29.23 15.41 -5.31
N TRP A 138 -28.36 15.43 -6.31
CA TRP A 138 -26.95 15.76 -6.08
C TRP A 138 -26.82 17.24 -5.71
N GLU A 139 -26.23 17.50 -4.54
CA GLU A 139 -25.92 18.84 -4.06
C GLU A 139 -24.41 19.00 -3.90
N TYR A 140 -23.86 20.03 -4.53
CA TYR A 140 -22.45 20.40 -4.36
C TYR A 140 -22.16 20.84 -2.92
N LYS A 141 -21.18 20.18 -2.29
CA LYS A 141 -20.68 20.49 -0.96
C LYS A 141 -19.17 20.78 -1.06
N PRO A 142 -18.71 22.02 -0.79
CA PRO A 142 -17.29 22.39 -0.91
C PRO A 142 -16.35 21.47 -0.14
N GLU A 143 -16.76 20.99 1.04
CA GLU A 143 -15.95 20.09 1.87
C GLU A 143 -15.69 18.74 1.18
N VAL A 144 -16.68 18.20 0.46
CA VAL A 144 -16.50 16.95 -0.31
C VAL A 144 -15.54 17.18 -1.47
N ALA A 145 -15.66 18.33 -2.17
CA ALA A 145 -14.75 18.67 -3.26
C ALA A 145 -13.30 18.90 -2.77
N ARG A 146 -13.11 19.42 -1.54
CA ARG A 146 -11.80 19.55 -0.90
C ARG A 146 -11.20 18.19 -0.55
N THR A 147 -11.98 17.27 0.01
CA THR A 147 -11.53 15.89 0.26
C THR A 147 -11.18 15.16 -1.03
N GLU A 148 -12.03 15.22 -2.06
CA GLU A 148 -11.73 14.58 -3.36
C GLU A 148 -10.54 15.26 -4.07
N LEU A 149 -10.30 16.55 -3.88
CA LEU A 149 -9.08 17.22 -4.35
C LEU A 149 -7.82 16.68 -3.64
N CYS A 150 -7.85 16.45 -2.32
CA CYS A 150 -6.75 15.79 -1.62
C CYS A 150 -6.49 14.36 -2.15
N ARG A 151 -7.55 13.60 -2.45
CA ARG A 151 -7.44 12.25 -3.03
C ARG A 151 -6.86 12.29 -4.45
N LEU A 152 -7.35 13.20 -5.30
CA LEU A 152 -6.83 13.46 -6.65
C LEU A 152 -5.35 13.84 -6.61
N ILE A 153 -4.97 14.72 -5.68
CA ILE A 153 -3.58 15.14 -5.48
C ILE A 153 -2.69 13.99 -5.03
N ALA A 154 -3.14 13.16 -4.08
CA ALA A 154 -2.36 12.02 -3.62
C ALA A 154 -2.18 10.96 -4.72
N ARG A 155 -3.25 10.57 -5.43
CA ARG A 155 -3.22 9.49 -6.44
C ARG A 155 -2.31 9.78 -7.62
N LEU A 156 -2.34 11.02 -8.12
CA LEU A 156 -1.62 11.47 -9.32
C LEU A 156 -0.38 12.34 -8.99
N ASP A 157 0.09 12.24 -7.74
CA ASP A 157 1.23 12.96 -7.16
C ASP A 157 1.20 14.50 -7.40
N LEU A 158 0.00 15.09 -7.56
CA LEU A 158 -0.14 16.45 -8.11
C LEU A 158 0.52 17.52 -7.22
N PRO A 159 0.95 18.66 -7.81
CA PRO A 159 1.50 19.73 -7.00
C PRO A 159 0.39 20.29 -6.09
N ILE A 160 0.61 20.29 -4.77
CA ILE A 160 -0.43 20.64 -3.76
C ILE A 160 -1.18 21.96 -4.05
N CYS A 161 -0.54 22.92 -4.73
CA CYS A 161 -1.17 24.18 -5.13
C CYS A 161 -2.07 24.10 -6.38
N ILE A 162 -2.33 22.93 -6.97
CA ILE A 162 -3.18 22.82 -8.17
C ILE A 162 -4.58 23.41 -7.92
N GLY A 163 -5.09 23.32 -6.69
CA GLY A 163 -6.32 23.97 -6.25
C GLY A 163 -6.29 25.52 -6.23
N GLU A 164 -5.12 26.16 -6.36
CA GLU A 164 -4.95 27.61 -6.52
C GLU A 164 -4.96 28.06 -7.99
N SER A 165 -4.79 27.13 -8.94
CA SER A 165 -4.60 27.44 -10.35
C SER A 165 -5.88 27.97 -10.99
N ASP A 166 -5.79 29.14 -11.63
CA ASP A 166 -6.90 29.73 -12.39
C ASP A 166 -7.41 28.78 -13.48
N ALA A 167 -6.53 28.04 -14.14
CA ALA A 167 -6.92 27.05 -15.15
C ALA A 167 -7.67 25.83 -14.56
N PHE A 168 -7.40 25.47 -13.30
CA PHE A 168 -8.15 24.41 -12.61
C PHE A 168 -9.52 24.93 -12.16
N GLU A 169 -9.59 26.17 -11.67
CA GLU A 169 -10.85 26.85 -11.35
C GLU A 169 -11.72 27.04 -12.60
N GLU A 170 -11.16 27.49 -13.72
CA GLU A 170 -11.85 27.66 -14.99
C GLU A 170 -12.39 26.33 -15.53
N TYR A 171 -11.57 25.27 -15.55
CA TYR A 171 -12.00 23.94 -15.97
C TYR A 171 -13.17 23.42 -15.12
N VAL A 172 -13.06 23.48 -13.78
CA VAL A 172 -14.13 22.97 -12.90
C VAL A 172 -15.38 23.87 -12.97
N THR A 173 -15.25 25.19 -13.00
CA THR A 173 -16.41 26.11 -13.03
C THR A 173 -17.14 26.10 -14.37
N THR A 174 -16.42 25.95 -15.48
CA THR A 174 -16.99 25.98 -16.84
C THR A 174 -17.57 24.63 -17.26
N ALA A 175 -16.85 23.52 -17.04
CA ALA A 175 -17.25 22.21 -17.52
C ALA A 175 -18.10 21.40 -16.53
N HIS A 176 -17.99 21.66 -15.21
CA HIS A 176 -18.59 20.80 -14.18
C HIS A 176 -19.58 21.52 -13.25
N ASN A 177 -19.16 22.61 -12.60
CA ASN A 177 -19.96 23.28 -11.57
C ASN A 177 -19.52 24.72 -11.27
N PRO A 178 -20.30 25.76 -11.65
CA PRO A 178 -19.98 27.17 -11.43
C PRO A 178 -20.12 27.64 -9.96
N LYS A 179 -20.32 26.72 -9.00
CA LYS A 179 -20.23 26.97 -7.55
C LYS A 179 -18.88 26.54 -6.94
N PHE A 180 -17.98 25.97 -7.74
CA PHE A 180 -16.60 25.76 -7.31
C PHE A 180 -15.90 27.10 -7.03
N ALA A 181 -14.92 27.06 -6.14
CA ALA A 181 -14.04 28.17 -5.82
C ALA A 181 -12.66 27.62 -5.48
N LYS A 182 -11.60 28.25 -5.97
CA LYS A 182 -10.21 27.84 -5.73
C LYS A 182 -9.85 27.87 -4.24
N VAL A 183 -8.91 27.00 -3.87
CA VAL A 183 -8.49 26.77 -2.48
C VAL A 183 -6.99 26.97 -2.35
N SER A 184 -6.58 27.73 -1.32
CA SER A 184 -5.16 28.02 -1.10
C SER A 184 -4.35 26.77 -0.80
N ARG A 185 -3.05 26.75 -1.13
CA ARG A 185 -2.12 25.69 -0.72
C ARG A 185 -2.15 25.48 0.79
N GLN A 186 -2.31 26.55 1.57
CA GLN A 186 -2.46 26.48 3.02
C GLN A 186 -3.75 25.78 3.45
N THR A 187 -4.85 25.98 2.71
CA THR A 187 -6.12 25.27 2.88
C THR A 187 -5.94 23.80 2.54
N THR A 188 -5.41 23.47 1.36
CA THR A 188 -5.18 22.10 0.91
C THR A 188 -4.23 21.33 1.84
N THR A 189 -3.17 21.94 2.38
CA THR A 189 -2.30 21.31 3.38
C THR A 189 -3.02 21.03 4.69
N LYS A 190 -3.93 21.90 5.15
CA LYS A 190 -4.77 21.64 6.34
C LYS A 190 -5.79 20.53 6.08
N ASP A 191 -6.36 20.48 4.89
CA ASP A 191 -7.30 19.43 4.47
C ASP A 191 -6.60 18.08 4.35
N PHE A 192 -5.36 18.06 3.86
CA PHE A 192 -4.49 16.89 3.90
C PHE A 192 -4.22 16.41 5.33
N ALA A 193 -3.82 17.30 6.24
CA ALA A 193 -3.56 16.93 7.64
C ALA A 193 -4.81 16.38 8.33
N LYS A 194 -5.97 16.97 8.08
CA LYS A 194 -7.26 16.46 8.54
C LYS A 194 -7.56 15.07 7.96
N TYR A 195 -7.54 14.92 6.64
CA TYR A 195 -7.88 13.66 5.96
C TYR A 195 -6.91 12.53 6.32
N PHE A 196 -5.61 12.83 6.44
CA PHE A 196 -4.61 11.89 6.95
C PHE A 196 -4.95 11.44 8.38
N THR A 197 -5.32 12.36 9.28
CA THR A 197 -5.68 12.03 10.66
C THR A 197 -6.95 11.17 10.73
N GLU A 198 -7.96 11.48 9.92
CA GLU A 198 -9.20 10.69 9.80
C GLU A 198 -8.92 9.28 9.25
N ARG A 199 -8.08 9.16 8.21
CA ARG A 199 -7.67 7.86 7.62
C ARG A 199 -6.78 7.05 8.56
N ARG A 200 -5.84 7.69 9.26
CA ARG A 200 -5.02 7.04 10.30
C ARG A 200 -5.90 6.50 11.42
N ALA A 201 -6.89 7.26 11.88
CA ALA A 201 -7.84 6.79 12.90
C ALA A 201 -8.66 5.57 12.44
N GLN A 202 -9.12 5.55 11.18
CA GLN A 202 -9.78 4.36 10.58
C GLN A 202 -8.85 3.14 10.56
N LEU A 203 -7.58 3.32 10.15
CA LEU A 203 -6.59 2.24 10.11
C LEU A 203 -6.26 1.72 11.51
N VAL A 204 -6.11 2.60 12.51
CA VAL A 204 -5.94 2.19 13.92
C VAL A 204 -7.14 1.39 14.42
N GLU A 205 -8.37 1.76 14.07
CA GLU A 205 -9.57 0.97 14.45
C GLU A 205 -9.57 -0.42 13.80
N CYS A 206 -9.24 -0.51 12.51
CA CYS A 206 -9.09 -1.79 11.81
C CYS A 206 -8.04 -2.68 12.50
N LEU A 207 -6.86 -2.13 12.78
CA LEU A 207 -5.74 -2.81 13.44
C LEU A 207 -6.04 -3.25 14.89
N LYS A 208 -7.12 -2.77 15.54
CA LYS A 208 -7.56 -3.33 16.83
C LYS A 208 -8.08 -4.76 16.70
N SER A 209 -8.82 -5.07 15.64
CA SER A 209 -9.36 -6.42 15.40
C SER A 209 -8.32 -7.44 14.92
N VAL A 210 -7.23 -6.96 14.30
CA VAL A 210 -6.08 -7.78 13.88
C VAL A 210 -5.37 -8.34 15.12
N SER A 211 -5.12 -9.65 15.16
CA SER A 211 -4.40 -10.28 16.28
C SER A 211 -2.90 -10.01 16.27
N SER A 212 -2.32 -9.97 15.06
CA SER A 212 -0.91 -10.21 14.76
C SER A 212 -0.49 -9.36 13.57
N VAL A 213 0.70 -8.77 13.65
CA VAL A 213 1.29 -7.97 12.56
C VAL A 213 2.73 -8.40 12.34
N ALA A 214 3.10 -8.64 11.08
CA ALA A 214 4.49 -8.68 10.66
C ALA A 214 4.88 -7.31 10.08
N LEU A 215 6.12 -6.87 10.29
CA LEU A 215 6.62 -5.60 9.75
C LEU A 215 7.70 -5.84 8.70
N THR A 216 7.74 -5.02 7.65
CA THR A 216 8.97 -4.78 6.87
C THR A 216 9.43 -3.35 7.12
N SER A 217 10.74 -3.14 7.25
CA SER A 217 11.32 -1.80 7.41
C SER A 217 12.64 -1.70 6.66
N ASP A 218 12.87 -0.54 6.05
CA ASP A 218 14.04 -0.27 5.21
C ASP A 218 14.36 1.24 5.20
N ILE A 219 15.52 1.64 4.68
CA ILE A 219 16.02 3.02 4.67
C ILE A 219 16.42 3.43 3.25
N TRP A 220 15.89 4.56 2.77
CA TRP A 220 16.26 5.16 1.48
C TRP A 220 16.92 6.51 1.66
N SER A 221 18.05 6.69 0.96
CA SER A 221 18.75 7.96 0.86
C SER A 221 18.30 8.74 -0.36
N GLY A 222 17.54 9.81 -0.15
CA GLY A 222 17.12 10.70 -1.22
C GLY A 222 18.25 11.59 -1.76
N ASN A 223 18.15 12.00 -3.03
CA ASN A 223 19.14 12.88 -3.68
C ASN A 223 19.36 14.25 -2.97
N ALA A 224 18.45 14.65 -2.07
CA ALA A 224 18.60 15.81 -1.21
C ALA A 224 19.53 15.60 0.02
N LYS A 225 19.98 14.36 0.28
CA LYS A 225 20.54 13.88 1.56
C LYS A 225 19.55 13.90 2.72
N ASP A 226 18.27 13.72 2.38
CA ASP A 226 17.20 13.43 3.33
C ASP A 226 16.97 11.90 3.32
N ASP A 227 17.31 11.22 4.42
CA ASP A 227 17.19 9.77 4.55
C ASP A 227 15.85 9.39 5.20
N TYR A 228 15.06 8.51 4.59
CA TYR A 228 13.72 8.13 5.07
C TYR A 228 13.66 6.65 5.47
N LEU A 229 13.18 6.39 6.69
CA LEU A 229 12.84 5.06 7.19
C LEU A 229 11.35 4.79 6.99
N SER A 230 11.00 3.81 6.16
CA SER A 230 9.62 3.34 6.03
C SER A 230 9.34 2.20 7.01
N VAL A 231 8.16 2.22 7.65
CA VAL A 231 7.66 1.10 8.46
C VAL A 231 6.35 0.62 7.83
N VAL A 232 6.32 -0.63 7.38
CA VAL A 232 5.19 -1.24 6.66
C VAL A 232 4.64 -2.41 7.45
N ALA A 233 3.32 -2.45 7.65
CA ALA A 233 2.62 -3.56 8.28
C ALA A 233 2.00 -4.51 7.25
N HIS A 234 2.16 -5.79 7.53
CA HIS A 234 1.59 -6.93 6.81
C HIS A 234 0.76 -7.75 7.80
N PHE A 235 -0.49 -8.02 7.47
CA PHE A 235 -1.42 -8.75 8.33
C PHE A 235 -2.51 -9.45 7.52
N ALA A 236 -3.20 -10.40 8.15
CA ALA A 236 -4.40 -11.00 7.58
C ALA A 236 -5.64 -10.28 8.11
N ASN A 237 -6.58 -9.95 7.22
CA ASN A 237 -7.87 -9.36 7.58
C ASN A 237 -8.87 -10.42 8.10
N ALA A 238 -10.10 -10.00 8.41
CA ALA A 238 -11.14 -10.90 8.95
C ALA A 238 -11.51 -12.05 7.99
N ASP A 239 -11.40 -11.80 6.68
CA ASP A 239 -11.67 -12.74 5.58
C ASP A 239 -10.42 -13.55 5.17
N TRP A 240 -9.37 -13.52 6.00
CA TRP A 240 -8.10 -14.25 5.82
C TRP A 240 -7.28 -13.85 4.57
N GLN A 241 -7.57 -12.68 4.01
CA GLN A 241 -6.80 -12.10 2.91
C GLN A 241 -5.66 -11.23 3.46
N LEU A 242 -4.51 -11.20 2.77
CA LEU A 242 -3.37 -10.38 3.16
C LEU A 242 -3.61 -8.89 2.86
N GLU A 243 -3.18 -8.05 3.79
CA GLU A 243 -3.23 -6.60 3.73
C GLU A 243 -1.85 -6.00 4.00
N LYS A 244 -1.40 -5.12 3.10
CA LYS A 244 -0.23 -4.25 3.27
C LYS A 244 -0.70 -2.83 3.60
N ARG A 245 -0.11 -2.19 4.61
CA ARG A 245 -0.27 -0.73 4.86
C ARG A 245 1.06 -0.14 5.32
N ILE A 246 1.55 0.91 4.66
CA ILE A 246 2.63 1.73 5.22
C ILE A 246 2.09 2.45 6.45
N LEU A 247 2.75 2.33 7.60
CA LEU A 247 2.35 2.98 8.85
C LEU A 247 3.08 4.30 9.08
N GLY A 248 4.32 4.41 8.61
CA GLY A 248 5.14 5.62 8.73
C GLY A 248 6.23 5.69 7.68
N LEU A 249 6.64 6.91 7.35
CA LEU A 249 7.74 7.25 6.46
C LEU A 249 8.54 8.38 7.11
N ARG A 250 9.39 8.02 8.08
CA ARG A 250 10.00 8.95 9.03
C ARG A 250 11.39 9.40 8.54
N LEU A 251 11.58 10.70 8.36
CA LEU A 251 12.89 11.30 8.07
C LEU A 251 13.87 11.05 9.23
N ILE A 252 15.01 10.43 8.94
CA ILE A 252 16.18 10.33 9.81
C ILE A 252 17.18 11.40 9.36
N ASN A 253 17.10 12.59 9.96
CA ASN A 253 18.01 13.72 9.73
C ASN A 253 19.28 13.67 10.61
N VAL A 254 19.70 12.46 10.98
CA VAL A 254 20.74 12.14 11.96
C VAL A 254 21.48 10.88 11.51
N SER A 255 22.46 10.38 12.28
CA SER A 255 23.18 9.17 11.89
C SER A 255 22.27 7.93 11.85
N HIS A 256 22.51 7.03 10.89
CA HIS A 256 21.99 5.66 10.84
C HIS A 256 22.66 4.76 11.91
N ASN A 257 22.68 5.22 13.16
CA ASN A 257 23.03 4.39 14.30
C ASN A 257 21.87 3.42 14.61
N THR A 258 22.11 2.52 15.55
CA THR A 258 21.15 1.49 15.90
C THR A 258 19.96 2.05 16.67
N GLU A 259 20.23 3.02 17.53
CA GLU A 259 19.32 3.61 18.51
C GLU A 259 18.21 4.41 17.82
N ASN A 260 18.55 5.24 16.83
CA ASN A 260 17.62 6.07 16.07
C ASN A 260 16.66 5.19 15.25
N ILE A 261 17.14 4.10 14.65
CA ILE A 261 16.30 3.16 13.87
C ILE A 261 15.27 2.50 14.82
N VAL A 262 15.72 2.03 15.99
CA VAL A 262 14.86 1.39 17.00
C VAL A 262 13.84 2.38 17.55
N GLU A 263 14.22 3.63 17.83
CA GLU A 263 13.32 4.70 18.26
C GLU A 263 12.21 4.93 17.24
N ARG A 264 12.53 5.12 15.96
CA ARG A 264 11.52 5.41 14.93
C ARG A 264 10.60 4.23 14.63
N ILE A 265 11.12 3.00 14.60
CA ILE A 265 10.28 1.79 14.49
C ILE A 265 9.33 1.70 15.68
N THR A 266 9.83 1.84 16.90
CA THR A 266 9.02 1.75 18.13
C THR A 266 7.98 2.88 18.21
N SER A 267 8.34 4.10 17.81
CA SER A 267 7.43 5.25 17.72
C SER A 267 6.27 4.98 16.76
N VAL A 268 6.54 4.42 15.57
CA VAL A 268 5.46 4.08 14.61
C VAL A 268 4.62 2.90 15.12
N ILE A 269 5.19 1.92 15.81
CA ILE A 269 4.43 0.81 16.42
C ILE A 269 3.48 1.34 17.52
N ALA A 270 3.95 2.27 18.36
CA ALA A 270 3.15 2.92 19.39
C ALA A 270 2.06 3.84 18.79
N ASP A 271 2.37 4.58 17.73
CA ASP A 271 1.44 5.44 16.96
C ASP A 271 0.17 4.71 16.51
N TYR A 272 0.23 3.38 16.30
CA TYR A 272 -0.90 2.54 15.88
C TYR A 272 -1.37 1.53 16.94
N GLY A 273 -0.81 1.56 18.15
CA GLY A 273 -1.20 0.65 19.24
C GLY A 273 -0.84 -0.82 18.98
N LEU A 274 0.28 -1.08 18.29
CA LEU A 274 0.69 -2.42 17.83
C LEU A 274 1.72 -3.13 18.71
N THR A 275 2.18 -2.52 19.80
CA THR A 275 3.31 -3.00 20.64
C THR A 275 3.20 -4.49 21.00
N ASP A 276 2.04 -4.92 21.49
CA ASP A 276 1.80 -6.30 21.95
C ASP A 276 1.29 -7.23 20.83
N LYS A 277 1.39 -6.81 19.56
CA LYS A 277 0.89 -7.53 18.37
C LYS A 277 1.96 -7.88 17.34
N ILE A 278 3.19 -7.37 17.48
CA ILE A 278 4.25 -7.67 16.51
C ILE A 278 4.70 -9.12 16.67
N PHE A 279 4.56 -9.91 15.60
CA PHE A 279 5.00 -11.29 15.54
C PHE A 279 6.41 -11.43 14.94
N ALA A 280 6.68 -10.65 13.89
CA ALA A 280 7.92 -10.71 13.13
C ALA A 280 8.32 -9.34 12.56
N VAL A 281 9.62 -9.17 12.29
CA VAL A 281 10.15 -7.99 11.59
C VAL A 281 11.18 -8.44 10.56
N THR A 282 10.99 -8.03 9.30
CA THR A 282 11.93 -8.25 8.20
C THR A 282 12.70 -6.97 7.91
N LEU A 283 14.03 -7.04 7.90
CA LEU A 283 14.95 -5.92 7.61
C LEU A 283 15.92 -6.29 6.48
N ASP A 284 16.59 -5.29 5.90
CA ASP A 284 17.72 -5.51 4.98
C ASP A 284 18.94 -6.17 5.70
N ASN A 285 20.03 -6.43 4.97
CA ASN A 285 21.24 -7.04 5.54
C ASN A 285 22.26 -6.01 6.10
N ALA A 286 21.87 -4.76 6.40
CA ALA A 286 22.77 -3.76 6.95
C ALA A 286 23.29 -4.12 8.34
N ALA A 287 24.55 -3.74 8.62
CA ALA A 287 25.17 -3.96 9.93
C ALA A 287 24.51 -3.14 11.07
N ALA A 288 23.84 -2.03 10.76
CA ALA A 288 23.05 -1.26 11.71
C ALA A 288 21.77 -2.01 12.11
N ASN A 289 21.03 -2.53 11.12
CA ASN A 289 19.83 -3.33 11.30
C ASN A 289 20.13 -4.64 12.06
N THR A 290 21.26 -5.30 11.76
CA THR A 290 21.77 -6.47 12.52
C THR A 290 21.85 -6.22 14.03
N ARG A 291 22.14 -4.98 14.47
CA ARG A 291 22.14 -4.60 15.90
C ARG A 291 20.78 -4.13 16.40
N ALA A 292 20.00 -3.44 15.56
CA ALA A 292 18.66 -2.93 15.91
C ALA A 292 17.74 -4.06 16.37
N ILE A 293 17.82 -5.23 15.73
CA ILE A 293 17.09 -6.44 16.10
C ILE A 293 17.30 -6.81 17.56
N ASN A 294 18.54 -6.78 18.07
CA ASN A 294 18.81 -7.17 19.45
C ASN A 294 18.15 -6.21 20.46
N GLN A 295 17.99 -4.93 20.10
CA GLN A 295 17.23 -3.97 20.92
C GLN A 295 15.71 -4.16 20.73
N LEU A 296 15.21 -4.34 19.50
CA LEU A 296 13.80 -4.62 19.20
C LEU A 296 13.28 -5.90 19.87
N ASN A 297 14.11 -6.95 19.97
CA ASN A 297 13.79 -8.19 20.69
C ASN A 297 13.37 -7.94 22.16
N HIS A 298 13.94 -6.91 22.80
CA HIS A 298 13.61 -6.52 24.17
C HIS A 298 12.36 -5.64 24.29
N VAL A 299 11.88 -5.07 23.19
CA VAL A 299 10.73 -4.13 23.13
C VAL A 299 9.47 -4.80 22.57
N LEU A 300 9.63 -5.72 21.62
CA LEU A 300 8.53 -6.29 20.81
C LEU A 300 8.21 -7.75 21.16
N SER A 301 8.80 -8.32 22.21
CA SER A 301 8.49 -9.67 22.71
C SER A 301 7.22 -9.72 23.59
N GLY A 302 6.20 -8.96 23.19
CA GLY A 302 4.89 -8.91 23.88
C GLY A 302 3.87 -9.92 23.35
N TYR A 303 3.95 -10.31 22.07
CA TYR A 303 2.85 -11.03 21.42
C TYR A 303 2.66 -12.48 21.90
N VAL A 304 3.64 -13.38 21.73
CA VAL A 304 3.52 -14.80 22.17
C VAL A 304 4.64 -15.11 23.17
N GLY A 305 4.60 -14.38 24.29
CA GLY A 305 5.71 -14.31 25.25
C GLY A 305 7.01 -13.90 24.56
N SER A 306 8.13 -14.49 24.99
CA SER A 306 9.47 -14.22 24.43
C SER A 306 9.68 -14.62 22.96
N LEU A 307 8.64 -14.98 22.22
CA LEU A 307 8.73 -15.30 20.79
C LEU A 307 8.61 -14.03 19.94
N PHE A 308 9.73 -13.62 19.35
CA PHE A 308 9.81 -12.60 18.31
C PHE A 308 10.71 -13.15 17.18
N LEU A 309 10.24 -13.10 15.93
CA LEU A 309 10.95 -13.68 14.79
C LEU A 309 11.47 -12.57 13.85
N HIS A 310 12.75 -12.25 13.94
CA HIS A 310 13.41 -11.41 12.95
C HIS A 310 13.82 -12.23 11.71
N GLN A 311 13.67 -11.64 10.51
CA GLN A 311 14.21 -12.18 9.26
C GLN A 311 14.97 -11.15 8.41
N ARG A 312 15.93 -11.64 7.62
CA ARG A 312 16.60 -10.83 6.59
C ARG A 312 15.82 -10.88 5.29
N CYS A 313 15.75 -9.75 4.60
CA CYS A 313 15.15 -9.59 3.28
C CYS A 313 15.79 -10.56 2.27
N ALA A 314 14.99 -11.49 1.75
CA ALA A 314 15.43 -12.54 0.84
C ALA A 314 15.81 -11.96 -0.55
N CYS A 315 15.04 -11.00 -1.06
CA CYS A 315 15.36 -10.27 -2.30
C CYS A 315 16.68 -9.49 -2.20
N HIS A 316 16.98 -8.88 -1.05
CA HIS A 316 18.27 -8.24 -0.79
C HIS A 316 19.40 -9.28 -0.75
N ILE A 317 19.17 -10.48 -0.20
CA ILE A 317 20.15 -11.58 -0.25
C ILE A 317 20.40 -12.03 -1.70
N ILE A 318 19.35 -12.16 -2.54
CA ILE A 318 19.50 -12.45 -3.97
C ILE A 318 20.32 -11.36 -4.68
N ASN A 319 20.03 -10.08 -4.43
CA ASN A 319 20.80 -8.93 -4.93
C ASN A 319 22.28 -9.01 -4.52
N LEU A 320 22.59 -9.43 -3.29
CA LEU A 320 23.98 -9.65 -2.82
C LEU A 320 24.66 -10.88 -3.42
N ILE A 321 23.90 -11.92 -3.80
CA ILE A 321 24.41 -13.09 -4.52
C ILE A 321 24.77 -12.68 -5.96
N VAL A 322 23.81 -12.11 -6.71
CA VAL A 322 24.01 -11.68 -8.10
C VAL A 322 25.15 -10.65 -8.22
N LYS A 323 25.25 -9.70 -7.28
CA LYS A 323 26.36 -8.72 -7.26
C LYS A 323 27.75 -9.34 -7.12
N ALA A 324 27.89 -10.53 -6.52
CA ALA A 324 29.18 -11.20 -6.43
C ALA A 324 29.65 -11.79 -7.78
N GLY A 325 28.71 -12.16 -8.66
CA GLY A 325 29.02 -12.56 -10.04
C GLY A 325 29.19 -11.37 -11.00
N LEU A 326 28.40 -10.30 -10.81
CA LEU A 326 28.39 -9.10 -11.66
C LEU A 326 29.75 -8.41 -11.84
N GLU A 327 30.67 -8.51 -10.88
CA GLU A 327 32.02 -7.92 -10.97
C GLU A 327 32.76 -8.37 -12.25
N VAL A 328 32.55 -9.60 -12.70
CA VAL A 328 33.13 -10.15 -13.95
C VAL A 328 32.53 -9.50 -15.20
N PHE A 329 31.23 -9.17 -15.15
CA PHE A 329 30.48 -8.62 -16.28
C PHE A 329 30.56 -7.10 -16.40
N LYS A 330 30.98 -6.37 -15.36
CA LYS A 330 31.06 -4.90 -15.34
C LYS A 330 31.71 -4.25 -16.58
N PRO A 331 32.83 -4.76 -17.15
CA PRO A 331 33.40 -4.18 -18.36
C PRO A 331 32.47 -4.27 -19.57
N MET A 332 31.82 -5.42 -19.76
CA MET A 332 30.86 -5.66 -20.83
C MET A 332 29.60 -4.80 -20.67
N LEU A 333 29.05 -4.74 -19.45
CA LEU A 333 27.90 -3.90 -19.12
C LEU A 333 28.23 -2.40 -19.32
N GLY A 334 29.46 -1.99 -19.01
CA GLY A 334 29.97 -0.64 -19.28
C GLY A 334 29.97 -0.28 -20.78
N ALA A 335 30.29 -1.23 -21.66
CA ALA A 335 30.21 -1.03 -23.11
C ALA A 335 28.76 -0.83 -23.59
N PHE A 336 27.82 -1.65 -23.11
CA PHE A 336 26.39 -1.50 -23.44
C PHE A 336 25.80 -0.18 -22.92
N ARG A 337 26.07 0.19 -21.66
CA ARG A 337 25.69 1.48 -21.08
C ARG A 337 26.25 2.65 -21.90
N SER A 338 27.50 2.55 -22.35
CA SER A 338 28.13 3.57 -23.21
C SER A 338 27.45 3.68 -24.58
N ALA A 339 27.11 2.56 -25.22
CA ALA A 339 26.41 2.53 -26.50
C ALA A 339 24.96 3.09 -26.41
N ILE A 340 24.21 2.73 -25.36
CA ILE A 340 22.87 3.25 -25.08
C ILE A 340 22.93 4.76 -24.79
N SER A 341 23.90 5.19 -23.98
CA SER A 341 24.15 6.61 -23.70
C SER A 341 24.49 7.40 -24.97
N PHE A 342 25.34 6.85 -25.85
CA PHE A 342 25.65 7.42 -27.15
C PHE A 342 24.41 7.59 -28.02
N LEU A 343 23.54 6.58 -28.14
CA LEU A 343 22.28 6.70 -28.89
C LEU A 343 21.38 7.80 -28.30
N ASN A 344 21.17 7.80 -26.99
CA ASN A 344 20.27 8.73 -26.31
C ASN A 344 20.80 10.17 -26.22
N SER A 345 22.11 10.39 -26.39
CA SER A 345 22.76 11.70 -26.21
C SER A 345 22.27 12.84 -27.13
N SER A 346 21.52 12.55 -28.19
CA SER A 346 20.90 13.59 -29.02
C SER A 346 19.68 13.11 -29.80
N ASN A 347 18.69 13.98 -29.98
CA ASN A 347 17.52 13.72 -30.81
C ASN A 347 17.87 13.37 -32.26
N GLN A 348 19.01 13.87 -32.79
CA GLN A 348 19.50 13.52 -34.12
C GLN A 348 19.91 12.04 -34.22
N ARG A 349 20.59 11.49 -33.21
CA ARG A 349 20.96 10.06 -33.16
C ARG A 349 19.73 9.17 -33.00
N ILE A 350 18.78 9.55 -32.15
CA ILE A 350 17.50 8.86 -31.97
C ILE A 350 16.70 8.84 -33.28
N ALA A 351 16.60 9.98 -33.98
CA ALA A 351 15.90 10.07 -35.27
C ALA A 351 16.59 9.28 -36.39
N ALA A 352 17.93 9.27 -36.42
CA ALA A 352 18.70 8.46 -37.37
C ALA A 352 18.49 6.95 -37.12
N TYR A 353 18.47 6.51 -35.86
CA TYR A 353 18.18 5.11 -35.52
C TYR A 353 16.73 4.74 -35.85
N LYS A 354 15.74 5.59 -35.53
CA LYS A 354 14.33 5.41 -35.96
C LYS A 354 14.23 5.20 -37.47
N SER A 355 14.88 6.06 -38.24
CA SER A 355 14.86 5.99 -39.71
C SER A 355 15.56 4.74 -40.25
N TYR A 356 16.66 4.32 -39.63
CA TYR A 356 17.37 3.09 -39.97
C TYR A 356 16.53 1.84 -39.70
N CYS A 357 15.92 1.71 -38.52
CA CYS A 357 15.03 0.59 -38.19
C CYS A 357 13.88 0.47 -39.19
N ILE A 358 13.18 1.58 -39.49
CA ILE A 358 12.10 1.61 -40.49
C ILE A 358 12.60 1.16 -41.87
N ALA A 359 13.80 1.58 -42.29
CA ALA A 359 14.37 1.21 -43.59
C ALA A 359 14.76 -0.28 -43.71
N VAL A 360 15.03 -0.97 -42.58
CA VAL A 360 15.29 -2.43 -42.56
C VAL A 360 14.06 -3.27 -42.17
N GLY A 361 12.89 -2.64 -42.01
CA GLY A 361 11.63 -3.31 -41.67
C GLY A 361 11.44 -3.63 -40.18
N GLU A 362 12.28 -3.08 -39.31
CA GLU A 362 12.29 -3.34 -37.86
C GLU A 362 11.56 -2.25 -37.07
N ARG A 363 10.87 -2.65 -36.00
CA ARG A 363 10.07 -1.70 -35.21
C ARG A 363 10.99 -0.78 -34.39
N PRO A 364 11.01 0.54 -34.64
CA PRO A 364 11.99 1.43 -34.03
C PRO A 364 11.70 1.60 -32.53
N ARG A 365 12.73 1.50 -31.69
CA ARG A 365 12.61 1.53 -30.23
C ARG A 365 13.73 2.31 -29.56
N LYS A 366 13.43 2.94 -28.43
CA LYS A 366 14.41 3.56 -27.52
C LYS A 366 14.79 2.56 -26.42
N PHE A 367 16.02 2.68 -25.92
CA PHE A 367 16.53 1.91 -24.78
C PHE A 367 16.82 2.85 -23.62
N VAL A 368 16.60 2.38 -22.39
CA VAL A 368 16.87 3.09 -21.14
C VAL A 368 18.12 2.49 -20.47
N LEU A 369 18.83 3.28 -19.67
CA LEU A 369 19.99 2.84 -18.90
C LEU A 369 19.53 2.22 -17.58
N ASP A 370 20.24 1.20 -17.12
CA ASP A 370 19.97 0.53 -15.86
C ASP A 370 20.48 1.30 -14.63
N MET A 371 19.89 0.99 -13.48
CA MET A 371 20.38 1.42 -12.17
C MET A 371 21.42 0.42 -11.68
N ASP A 372 22.71 0.77 -11.75
CA ASP A 372 23.86 -0.08 -11.33
C ASP A 372 23.76 -0.62 -9.88
N VAL A 373 22.90 -0.01 -9.05
CA VAL A 373 22.59 -0.46 -7.68
C VAL A 373 21.46 -1.49 -7.56
N ARG A 374 20.61 -1.70 -8.57
CA ARG A 374 19.49 -2.68 -8.58
C ARG A 374 19.56 -3.55 -9.83
N TRP A 375 20.10 -4.75 -9.65
CA TRP A 375 20.44 -5.68 -10.74
C TRP A 375 19.24 -6.09 -11.61
N ASN A 376 18.01 -6.11 -11.08
CA ASN A 376 16.77 -6.30 -11.87
C ASN A 376 16.74 -5.37 -13.09
N SER A 377 17.13 -4.10 -12.93
CA SER A 377 17.15 -3.13 -14.03
C SER A 377 18.24 -3.42 -15.08
N THR A 378 19.35 -4.04 -14.68
CA THR A 378 20.40 -4.53 -15.59
C THR A 378 19.90 -5.71 -16.42
N TYR A 379 19.19 -6.65 -15.78
CA TYR A 379 18.52 -7.76 -16.47
C TYR A 379 17.46 -7.24 -17.44
N LEU A 380 16.60 -6.30 -17.03
CA LEU A 380 15.58 -5.69 -17.90
C LEU A 380 16.17 -4.92 -19.08
N MET A 381 17.24 -4.13 -18.86
CA MET A 381 17.98 -3.48 -19.95
C MET A 381 18.42 -4.48 -21.02
N LEU A 382 18.87 -5.68 -20.64
CA LEU A 382 19.30 -6.74 -21.57
C LEU A 382 18.13 -7.54 -22.16
N LYS A 383 17.14 -7.96 -21.36
CA LYS A 383 15.84 -8.55 -21.78
C LYS A 383 15.26 -7.79 -22.97
N HIS A 384 15.36 -6.46 -22.91
CA HIS A 384 14.84 -5.55 -23.90
C HIS A 384 15.80 -5.13 -25.02
N LEU A 385 17.12 -5.25 -24.86
CA LEU A 385 18.12 -4.90 -25.88
C LEU A 385 18.44 -6.08 -26.80
N LEU A 386 18.52 -7.29 -26.26
CA LEU A 386 18.91 -8.51 -26.98
C LEU A 386 18.06 -8.78 -28.24
N PRO A 387 16.72 -8.62 -28.25
CA PRO A 387 15.91 -8.77 -29.47
C PRO A 387 16.32 -7.85 -30.62
N HIS A 388 16.95 -6.70 -30.33
CA HIS A 388 17.39 -5.74 -31.33
C HIS A 388 18.90 -5.83 -31.66
N LYS A 389 19.61 -6.87 -31.18
CA LYS A 389 21.06 -7.11 -31.33
C LYS A 389 21.59 -6.77 -32.72
N ALA A 390 20.96 -7.26 -33.79
CA ALA A 390 21.41 -7.01 -35.16
C ALA A 390 21.33 -5.52 -35.56
N THR A 391 20.17 -4.87 -35.37
CA THR A 391 19.99 -3.46 -35.76
C THR A 391 20.82 -2.50 -34.91
N PHE A 392 20.87 -2.74 -33.60
CA PHE A 392 21.65 -1.93 -32.66
C PHE A 392 23.14 -2.01 -32.97
N SER A 393 23.67 -3.21 -33.23
CA SER A 393 25.10 -3.42 -33.57
C SER A 393 25.51 -2.68 -34.83
N VAL A 394 24.72 -2.78 -35.91
CA VAL A 394 25.04 -2.10 -37.19
C VAL A 394 25.01 -0.58 -37.01
N PHE A 395 24.00 -0.04 -36.32
CA PHE A 395 23.92 1.41 -36.08
C PHE A 395 25.08 1.92 -35.21
N ILE A 396 25.36 1.27 -34.08
CA ILE A 396 26.46 1.65 -33.18
C ILE A 396 27.82 1.52 -33.89
N THR A 397 28.07 0.42 -34.61
CA THR A 397 29.34 0.24 -35.36
C THR A 397 29.53 1.27 -36.48
N THR A 398 28.44 1.77 -37.07
CA THR A 398 28.49 2.77 -38.14
C THR A 398 28.65 4.21 -37.61
N GLN A 399 28.15 4.50 -36.41
CA GLN A 399 28.02 5.87 -35.89
C GLN A 399 28.94 6.19 -34.70
N HIS A 400 29.31 5.19 -33.90
CA HIS A 400 30.19 5.36 -32.74
C HIS A 400 31.66 5.34 -33.17
N PRO A 401 32.53 6.22 -32.64
CA PRO A 401 33.97 6.13 -32.86
C PRO A 401 34.55 4.76 -32.44
N LEU A 402 35.55 4.27 -33.16
CA LEU A 402 36.27 3.05 -32.76
C LEU A 402 37.03 3.29 -31.44
N VAL A 403 36.97 2.31 -30.54
CA VAL A 403 37.74 2.28 -29.28
C VAL A 403 38.90 1.32 -29.51
N ASP A 404 40.14 1.80 -29.36
CA ASP A 404 41.38 1.05 -29.64
C ASP A 404 41.41 0.34 -31.01
N GLY A 405 40.73 0.92 -32.00
CA GLY A 405 40.61 0.39 -33.36
C GLY A 405 39.52 -0.66 -33.56
N GLN A 406 38.70 -0.95 -32.54
CA GLN A 406 37.58 -1.90 -32.59
C GLN A 406 36.22 -1.21 -32.37
N PRO A 407 35.11 -1.81 -32.81
CA PRO A 407 33.77 -1.39 -32.42
C PRO A 407 33.57 -1.53 -30.90
N ILE A 408 32.83 -0.61 -30.27
CA ILE A 408 32.56 -0.65 -28.82
C ILE A 408 31.71 -1.87 -28.40
N LEU A 409 30.92 -2.44 -29.32
CA LEU A 409 30.22 -3.71 -29.13
C LEU A 409 30.70 -4.70 -30.18
N THR A 410 31.06 -5.90 -29.74
CA THR A 410 31.55 -7.01 -30.59
C THR A 410 30.73 -8.27 -30.33
N ASP A 411 30.85 -9.29 -31.18
CA ASP A 411 30.11 -10.56 -31.00
C ASP A 411 30.37 -11.21 -29.62
N GLN A 412 31.58 -11.04 -29.06
CA GLN A 412 31.92 -11.50 -27.72
C GLN A 412 31.15 -10.75 -26.61
N HIS A 413 30.90 -9.44 -26.78
CA HIS A 413 30.07 -8.67 -25.84
C HIS A 413 28.62 -9.18 -25.85
N TRP A 414 28.08 -9.48 -27.03
CA TRP A 414 26.74 -10.02 -27.17
C TRP A 414 26.61 -11.45 -26.64
N TYR A 415 27.55 -12.33 -26.95
CA TYR A 415 27.59 -13.69 -26.40
C TYR A 415 27.62 -13.68 -24.85
N ALA A 416 28.42 -12.78 -24.26
CA ALA A 416 28.47 -12.62 -22.82
C ALA A 416 27.17 -12.01 -22.24
N ALA A 417 26.45 -11.18 -22.99
CA ALA A 417 25.16 -10.61 -22.59
C ALA A 417 23.99 -11.61 -22.72
N GLU A 418 24.02 -12.47 -23.74
CA GLU A 418 23.08 -13.57 -23.95
C GLU A 418 23.23 -14.60 -22.82
N PHE A 419 24.46 -15.05 -22.54
CA PHE A 419 24.73 -15.90 -21.39
C PHE A 419 24.35 -15.23 -20.06
N PHE A 420 24.67 -13.95 -19.87
CA PHE A 420 24.28 -13.22 -18.65
C PHE A 420 22.77 -13.24 -18.45
N PHE A 421 22.00 -12.98 -19.51
CA PHE A 421 20.54 -12.94 -19.46
C PHE A 421 19.96 -14.31 -19.09
N GLU A 422 20.32 -15.37 -19.83
CA GLU A 422 19.82 -16.74 -19.58
C GLU A 422 20.20 -17.26 -18.19
N PHE A 423 21.42 -16.97 -17.70
CA PHE A 423 21.87 -17.40 -16.37
C PHE A 423 21.16 -16.66 -15.23
N HIS A 424 20.88 -15.36 -15.39
CA HIS A 424 20.30 -14.55 -14.30
C HIS A 424 18.77 -14.63 -14.21
N GLU A 425 18.08 -15.20 -15.21
CA GLU A 425 16.62 -15.38 -15.26
C GLU A 425 16.06 -16.08 -14.01
N GLN A 426 16.65 -17.21 -13.58
CA GLN A 426 16.25 -17.92 -12.36
C GLN A 426 16.29 -17.04 -11.09
N PHE A 427 17.22 -16.09 -11.02
CA PHE A 427 17.32 -15.15 -9.89
C PHE A 427 16.26 -14.03 -10.00
N TYR A 428 15.82 -13.71 -11.21
CA TYR A 428 14.83 -12.66 -11.49
C TYR A 428 13.45 -13.17 -11.08
N ASP A 429 13.06 -14.34 -11.59
CA ASP A 429 11.81 -15.02 -11.23
C ASP A 429 11.71 -15.24 -9.72
N SER A 430 12.79 -15.73 -9.09
CA SER A 430 12.86 -15.88 -7.63
C SER A 430 12.67 -14.55 -6.89
N THR A 431 13.13 -13.42 -7.45
CA THR A 431 12.97 -12.09 -6.86
C THR A 431 11.54 -11.59 -7.01
N VAL A 432 10.93 -11.73 -8.20
CA VAL A 432 9.54 -11.34 -8.48
C VAL A 432 8.58 -12.14 -7.60
N VAL A 433 8.74 -13.47 -7.49
CA VAL A 433 7.87 -14.29 -6.64
C VAL A 433 8.05 -13.95 -5.15
N MET A 434 9.27 -13.62 -4.69
CA MET A 434 9.51 -13.16 -3.32
C MET A 434 9.09 -11.71 -3.03
N SER A 435 8.86 -10.86 -4.05
CA SER A 435 8.39 -9.48 -3.86
C SER A 435 6.88 -9.36 -3.59
N GLY A 436 6.16 -10.48 -3.73
CA GLY A 436 4.71 -10.61 -3.58
C GLY A 436 4.09 -9.95 -2.34
N VAL A 437 2.93 -9.32 -2.56
CA VAL A 437 2.21 -8.50 -1.55
C VAL A 437 0.91 -9.13 -1.06
N TYR A 438 0.14 -9.80 -1.93
CA TYR A 438 -1.18 -10.34 -1.59
C TYR A 438 -1.25 -11.88 -1.49
N TYR A 439 -0.11 -12.56 -1.55
CA TYR A 439 0.02 -14.00 -1.29
C TYR A 439 1.17 -14.28 -0.29
N PRO A 440 1.12 -15.39 0.48
CA PRO A 440 2.17 -15.72 1.43
C PRO A 440 3.52 -16.03 0.76
N THR A 441 4.52 -15.21 1.03
CA THR A 441 5.89 -15.40 0.49
C THR A 441 6.78 -16.25 1.41
N SER A 442 6.46 -16.36 2.71
CA SER A 442 7.28 -17.11 3.68
C SER A 442 7.36 -18.64 3.46
N PRO A 443 6.34 -19.35 2.92
CA PRO A 443 6.47 -20.78 2.59
C PRO A 443 7.35 -21.01 1.35
N LEU A 444 7.34 -20.07 0.40
CA LEU A 444 7.97 -20.22 -0.92
C LEU A 444 9.51 -20.17 -0.87
N ILE A 445 10.11 -19.60 0.18
CA ILE A 445 11.55 -19.45 0.33
C ILE A 445 12.32 -20.75 0.10
N LEU A 446 11.86 -21.89 0.65
CA LEU A 446 12.59 -23.14 0.52
C LEU A 446 12.47 -23.81 -0.86
N HIS A 447 11.53 -23.37 -1.71
CA HIS A 447 11.49 -23.74 -3.12
C HIS A 447 12.61 -23.01 -3.88
N HIS A 448 12.60 -21.67 -3.88
CA HIS A 448 13.60 -20.87 -4.59
C HIS A 448 15.03 -21.02 -4.04
N VAL A 449 15.20 -21.26 -2.73
CA VAL A 449 16.53 -21.59 -2.16
C VAL A 449 17.05 -22.92 -2.71
N LEU A 450 16.17 -23.90 -2.97
CA LEU A 450 16.53 -25.16 -3.62
C LEU A 450 16.78 -24.99 -5.13
N GLU A 451 15.99 -24.18 -5.82
CA GLU A 451 16.18 -23.85 -7.24
C GLU A 451 17.51 -23.13 -7.49
N ILE A 452 17.79 -22.06 -6.73
CA ILE A 452 19.05 -21.31 -6.79
C ILE A 452 20.24 -22.20 -6.42
N ALA A 453 20.11 -23.07 -5.40
CA ALA A 453 21.16 -24.05 -5.08
C ALA A 453 21.42 -25.01 -6.24
N SER A 454 20.37 -25.51 -6.90
CA SER A 454 20.49 -26.41 -8.05
C SER A 454 21.11 -25.71 -9.25
N HIS A 455 20.68 -24.48 -9.54
CA HIS A 455 21.19 -23.66 -10.64
C HIS A 455 22.69 -23.39 -10.45
N LEU A 456 23.11 -22.88 -9.29
CA LEU A 456 24.52 -22.63 -8.98
C LEU A 456 25.37 -23.92 -9.01
N ASN A 457 24.82 -25.05 -8.55
CA ASN A 457 25.50 -26.34 -8.60
C ASN A 457 25.71 -26.86 -10.05
N ASN A 458 24.76 -26.62 -10.95
CA ASN A 458 24.85 -27.06 -12.35
C ASN A 458 26.03 -26.41 -13.08
N TYR A 459 26.30 -25.12 -12.82
CA TYR A 459 27.37 -24.36 -13.48
C TYR A 459 28.70 -24.30 -12.68
N GLU A 460 28.76 -24.82 -11.46
CA GLU A 460 29.96 -24.75 -10.60
C GLU A 460 31.22 -25.35 -11.24
N ASN A 461 31.06 -26.39 -12.06
CA ASN A 461 32.13 -27.14 -12.68
C ASN A 461 32.40 -26.76 -14.15
N ASP A 462 31.60 -25.86 -14.72
CA ASP A 462 31.82 -25.29 -16.04
C ASP A 462 32.99 -24.28 -15.97
N ARG A 463 33.97 -24.44 -16.86
CA ARG A 463 35.23 -23.69 -16.82
C ARG A 463 35.07 -22.22 -17.18
N ASP A 464 34.14 -21.91 -18.08
CA ASP A 464 34.07 -20.58 -18.69
C ASP A 464 33.29 -19.60 -17.80
N VAL A 465 32.47 -20.13 -16.90
CA VAL A 465 31.58 -19.37 -15.99
C VAL A 465 31.93 -19.52 -14.51
N ARG A 466 32.87 -20.42 -14.15
CA ARG A 466 33.31 -20.66 -12.75
C ARG A 466 33.71 -19.38 -11.99
N SER A 467 34.30 -18.40 -12.69
CA SER A 467 34.69 -17.09 -12.16
C SER A 467 33.51 -16.25 -11.66
N VAL A 468 32.32 -16.47 -12.22
CA VAL A 468 31.05 -15.88 -11.81
C VAL A 468 30.39 -16.74 -10.72
N VAL A 469 30.29 -18.04 -10.97
CA VAL A 469 29.47 -18.97 -10.18
C VAL A 469 30.05 -19.21 -8.78
N VAL A 470 31.36 -19.31 -8.62
CA VAL A 470 31.97 -19.59 -7.30
C VAL A 470 31.72 -18.44 -6.31
N PRO A 471 32.01 -17.16 -6.62
CA PRO A 471 31.62 -16.03 -5.76
C PRO A 471 30.12 -16.00 -5.41
N MET A 472 29.26 -16.37 -6.36
CA MET A 472 27.80 -16.45 -6.13
C MET A 472 27.43 -17.61 -5.19
N LYS A 473 28.05 -18.79 -5.34
CA LYS A 473 27.82 -19.96 -4.46
C LYS A 473 28.37 -19.72 -3.05
N ASP A 474 29.55 -19.12 -2.92
CA ASP A 474 30.10 -18.68 -1.63
C ASP A 474 29.16 -17.70 -0.91
N LYS A 475 28.60 -16.74 -1.65
CA LYS A 475 27.59 -15.81 -1.12
C LYS A 475 26.28 -16.50 -0.76
N PHE A 476 25.78 -17.40 -1.60
CA PHE A 476 24.58 -18.17 -1.33
C PHE A 476 24.72 -18.98 -0.03
N LEU A 477 25.83 -19.71 0.12
CA LEU A 477 26.13 -20.50 1.32
C LEU A 477 26.30 -19.62 2.56
N GLN A 478 26.85 -18.40 2.45
CA GLN A 478 26.95 -17.45 3.57
C GLN A 478 25.59 -17.13 4.22
N TYR A 479 24.49 -17.12 3.45
CA TYR A 479 23.16 -16.77 3.95
C TYR A 479 22.22 -17.96 4.13
N TRP A 480 22.32 -19.00 3.29
CA TRP A 480 21.37 -20.11 3.25
C TRP A 480 21.91 -21.45 3.78
N CYS A 481 23.17 -21.49 4.24
CA CYS A 481 23.66 -22.63 5.04
C CYS A 481 22.86 -22.77 6.34
N ASP A 482 22.79 -21.69 7.14
CA ASP A 482 22.03 -21.63 8.39
C ASP A 482 20.60 -21.13 8.11
N ILE A 483 19.74 -22.02 7.63
CA ILE A 483 18.34 -21.72 7.26
C ILE A 483 17.60 -21.10 8.47
N PRO A 484 16.93 -19.95 8.31
CA PRO A 484 16.12 -19.38 9.39
C PRO A 484 14.86 -20.19 9.71
N MET A 485 14.63 -20.39 11.02
CA MET A 485 13.55 -21.22 11.55
C MET A 485 12.14 -20.85 11.03
N LEU A 486 11.84 -19.56 10.80
CA LEU A 486 10.54 -19.13 10.27
C LEU A 486 10.20 -19.82 8.94
N TYR A 487 11.14 -19.88 8.00
CA TYR A 487 10.90 -20.44 6.67
C TYR A 487 10.70 -21.96 6.75
N SER A 488 11.41 -22.62 7.66
CA SER A 488 11.18 -24.04 7.97
C SER A 488 9.79 -24.27 8.60
N PHE A 489 9.32 -23.40 9.50
CA PHE A 489 7.95 -23.48 10.02
C PHE A 489 6.90 -23.20 8.93
N ALA A 490 7.09 -22.17 8.10
CA ALA A 490 6.18 -21.81 7.03
C ALA A 490 5.98 -22.96 6.03
N PHE A 491 7.07 -23.62 5.65
CA PHE A 491 7.06 -24.78 4.75
C PHE A 491 6.45 -26.03 5.39
N ILE A 492 6.69 -26.29 6.68
CA ILE A 492 6.03 -27.40 7.40
C ILE A 492 4.52 -27.13 7.58
N LEU A 493 4.12 -25.86 7.68
CA LEU A 493 2.72 -25.43 7.75
C LEU A 493 2.07 -25.28 6.36
N ASP A 494 2.76 -25.67 5.27
CA ASP A 494 2.09 -26.02 4.01
C ASP A 494 1.56 -27.46 4.08
N PRO A 495 0.24 -27.68 3.93
CA PRO A 495 -0.40 -28.99 4.07
C PRO A 495 -0.03 -29.97 2.94
N ARG A 496 0.56 -29.49 1.84
CA ARG A 496 1.06 -30.29 0.73
C ARG A 496 2.44 -30.88 1.03
N ALA A 497 3.24 -30.18 1.84
CA ALA A 497 4.63 -30.54 2.14
C ALA A 497 4.80 -31.21 3.51
N LYS A 498 4.42 -30.53 4.60
CA LYS A 498 4.64 -30.96 6.00
C LYS A 498 6.12 -31.37 6.28
N LEU A 499 6.35 -32.10 7.38
CA LEU A 499 7.68 -32.63 7.73
C LEU A 499 8.28 -33.55 6.65
N LYS A 500 7.45 -34.26 5.87
CA LYS A 500 7.90 -35.18 4.80
C LYS A 500 8.54 -34.41 3.64
N GLY A 501 7.88 -33.35 3.16
CA GLY A 501 8.42 -32.44 2.16
C GLY A 501 9.66 -31.71 2.69
N PHE A 502 9.62 -31.24 3.95
CA PHE A 502 10.73 -30.51 4.56
C PHE A 502 12.00 -31.37 4.65
N ALA A 503 11.89 -32.62 5.11
CA ALA A 503 13.00 -33.57 5.12
C ALA A 503 13.55 -33.87 3.71
N ASN A 504 12.69 -33.90 2.68
CA ASN A 504 13.12 -34.04 1.28
C ASN A 504 13.90 -32.82 0.78
N VAL A 505 13.46 -31.60 1.09
CA VAL A 505 14.19 -30.36 0.72
C VAL A 505 15.55 -30.31 1.42
N LEU A 506 15.62 -30.59 2.74
CA LEU A 506 16.89 -30.64 3.47
C LEU A 506 17.84 -31.71 2.89
N ARG A 507 17.32 -32.86 2.46
CA ARG A 507 18.11 -33.92 1.79
C ARG A 507 18.66 -33.45 0.43
N LEU A 508 17.89 -32.69 -0.35
CA LEU A 508 18.34 -32.14 -1.63
C LEU A 508 19.37 -31.01 -1.44
N LEU A 509 19.12 -30.08 -0.51
CA LEU A 509 20.08 -29.03 -0.14
C LEU A 509 21.38 -29.63 0.41
N SER A 510 21.32 -30.74 1.16
CA SER A 510 22.51 -31.48 1.60
C SER A 510 23.35 -31.98 0.42
N GLN A 511 22.70 -32.50 -0.63
CA GLN A 511 23.37 -33.01 -1.83
C GLN A 511 23.99 -31.90 -2.70
N LEU A 512 23.44 -30.69 -2.70
CA LEU A 512 23.90 -29.55 -3.50
C LEU A 512 24.97 -28.69 -2.77
N ASN A 513 24.83 -28.56 -1.45
CA ASN A 513 25.67 -27.69 -0.61
C ASN A 513 26.79 -28.44 0.13
N GLY A 514 26.72 -29.77 0.24
CA GLY A 514 27.66 -30.57 1.03
C GLY A 514 27.48 -30.49 2.55
N ASN A 515 26.42 -29.83 3.02
CA ASN A 515 26.11 -29.66 4.45
C ASN A 515 25.24 -30.81 4.98
N ASP A 516 25.40 -31.18 6.26
CA ASP A 516 24.44 -32.05 6.95
C ASP A 516 23.36 -31.23 7.66
N TYR A 517 22.10 -31.58 7.42
CA TYR A 517 20.91 -30.98 8.03
C TYR A 517 20.16 -31.94 8.98
N SER A 518 20.74 -33.10 9.31
CA SER A 518 20.13 -34.14 10.16
C SER A 518 19.73 -33.63 11.56
N CYS A 519 20.63 -32.93 12.24
CA CYS A 519 20.36 -32.26 13.51
C CYS A 519 19.32 -31.14 13.33
N TYR A 520 19.45 -30.31 12.29
CA TYR A 520 18.57 -29.18 12.03
C TYR A 520 17.10 -29.59 11.85
N LEU A 521 16.82 -30.71 11.17
CA LEU A 521 15.46 -31.28 11.07
C LEU A 521 14.86 -31.60 12.46
N THR A 522 15.69 -32.08 13.39
CA THR A 522 15.27 -32.41 14.76
C THR A 522 15.05 -31.15 15.59
N GLU A 523 15.93 -30.16 15.46
CA GLU A 523 15.82 -28.84 16.11
C GLU A 523 14.58 -28.07 15.65
N VAL A 524 14.29 -28.04 14.35
CA VAL A 524 13.07 -27.42 13.79
C VAL A 524 11.81 -28.08 14.35
N ARG A 525 11.74 -29.42 14.40
CA ARG A 525 10.59 -30.14 14.96
C ARG A 525 10.40 -29.84 16.46
N ALA A 526 11.50 -29.73 17.20
CA ALA A 526 11.50 -29.36 18.60
C ALA A 526 10.98 -27.93 18.82
N GLU A 527 11.56 -26.93 18.14
CA GLU A 527 11.17 -25.52 18.31
C GLU A 527 9.75 -25.25 17.80
N LEU A 528 9.29 -25.89 16.73
CA LEU A 528 7.89 -25.80 16.29
C LEU A 528 6.91 -26.31 17.37
N SER A 529 7.30 -27.35 18.11
CA SER A 529 6.50 -27.88 19.23
C SER A 529 6.49 -26.94 20.44
N VAL A 530 7.63 -26.31 20.74
CA VAL A 530 7.74 -25.29 21.80
C VAL A 530 6.94 -24.03 21.45
N ILE A 531 6.97 -23.59 20.19
CA ILE A 531 6.18 -22.46 19.69
C ILE A 531 4.68 -22.78 19.74
N PHE A 532 4.27 -23.94 19.27
CA PHE A 532 2.87 -24.37 19.36
C PHE A 532 2.38 -24.41 20.82
N ALA A 533 3.20 -24.88 21.77
CA ALA A 533 2.85 -24.85 23.19
C ALA A 533 2.59 -23.43 23.73
N LYS A 534 3.39 -22.42 23.33
CA LYS A 534 3.14 -21.01 23.68
C LYS A 534 1.85 -20.46 23.04
N TYR A 535 1.55 -20.88 21.81
CA TYR A 535 0.28 -20.54 21.15
C TYR A 535 -0.91 -21.20 21.86
N ASP A 536 -0.79 -22.43 22.35
CA ASP A 536 -1.86 -23.12 23.08
C ASP A 536 -2.05 -22.56 24.50
N GLU A 537 -0.98 -22.10 25.16
CA GLU A 537 -1.08 -21.33 26.41
C GLU A 537 -1.86 -20.03 26.22
N LYS A 538 -1.56 -19.26 25.15
CA LYS A 538 -2.23 -17.97 24.87
C LYS A 538 -3.65 -18.13 24.29
N PHE A 539 -3.85 -19.08 23.39
CA PHE A 539 -5.06 -19.20 22.58
C PHE A 539 -5.90 -20.47 22.84
N GLY A 540 -5.46 -21.40 23.69
CA GLY A 540 -6.21 -22.61 24.05
C GLY A 540 -7.59 -22.31 24.66
N GLY A 541 -7.79 -21.11 25.23
CA GLY A 541 -9.11 -20.59 25.64
C GLY A 541 -10.14 -20.49 24.50
N VAL A 542 -9.71 -20.40 23.24
CA VAL A 542 -10.59 -20.46 22.05
C VAL A 542 -11.32 -21.81 21.99
N ARG A 543 -10.68 -22.90 22.43
CA ARG A 543 -11.31 -24.23 22.56
C ARG A 543 -12.47 -24.22 23.56
N LEU A 544 -12.41 -23.36 24.59
CA LEU A 544 -13.36 -23.30 25.71
C LEU A 544 -14.54 -22.34 25.51
N GLN A 545 -14.49 -21.43 24.51
CA GLN A 545 -15.67 -20.63 24.14
C GLN A 545 -16.83 -21.47 23.57
N ARG A 546 -16.55 -22.73 23.19
CA ARG A 546 -17.57 -23.72 22.90
C ARG A 546 -18.12 -24.30 24.21
N ALA A 547 -19.29 -23.82 24.63
CA ALA A 547 -20.09 -24.51 25.64
C ALA A 547 -20.22 -26.00 25.24
N ALA A 548 -19.94 -26.90 26.18
CA ALA A 548 -20.03 -28.33 25.93
C ALA A 548 -21.44 -28.67 25.42
N GLN A 549 -21.52 -29.23 24.21
CA GLN A 549 -22.79 -29.72 23.67
C GLN A 549 -23.36 -30.73 24.68
N PRO A 550 -24.63 -30.59 25.11
CA PRO A 550 -25.22 -31.53 26.06
C PRO A 550 -25.09 -32.95 25.51
N GLY A 551 -24.28 -33.78 26.18
CA GLY A 551 -24.07 -35.16 25.78
C GLY A 551 -25.42 -35.85 25.59
N PRO A 552 -25.70 -36.48 24.43
CA PRO A 552 -27.06 -36.76 23.99
C PRO A 552 -27.79 -37.63 25.02
N THR A 553 -28.74 -37.02 25.72
CA THR A 553 -29.50 -37.66 26.80
C THR A 553 -30.28 -38.83 26.23
N GLY A 554 -29.81 -40.04 26.56
CA GLY A 554 -29.98 -41.17 25.67
C GLY A 554 -31.42 -41.65 25.49
N LYS A 555 -31.81 -41.86 24.22
CA LYS A 555 -32.75 -42.92 23.80
C LYS A 555 -32.65 -43.23 22.30
N ARG A 556 -32.80 -44.52 21.98
CA ARG A 556 -32.85 -45.15 20.63
C ARG A 556 -31.54 -45.13 19.82
N LYS A 557 -30.82 -46.28 19.85
CA LYS A 557 -29.90 -46.67 18.77
C LYS A 557 -30.70 -46.82 17.47
N THR A 558 -30.27 -46.17 16.39
CA THR A 558 -30.88 -46.26 15.05
C THR A 558 -29.93 -46.91 14.05
N ALA A 559 -30.43 -47.90 13.29
CA ALA A 559 -29.87 -48.54 12.09
C ALA A 559 -28.38 -49.00 12.11
N TRP A 560 -27.43 -48.07 12.14
CA TRP A 560 -26.01 -48.26 11.83
C TRP A 560 -25.29 -49.33 12.65
N GLY A 561 -25.70 -49.52 13.91
CA GLY A 561 -25.15 -50.54 14.81
C GLY A 561 -25.39 -52.00 14.41
N ARG A 562 -26.02 -52.27 13.26
CA ARG A 562 -26.12 -53.60 12.64
C ARG A 562 -25.21 -53.79 11.41
N ILE A 563 -24.59 -52.73 10.91
CA ILE A 563 -23.80 -52.76 9.65
C ILE A 563 -22.31 -53.03 9.93
N PHE A 564 -21.79 -52.55 11.05
CA PHE A 564 -20.37 -52.63 11.42
C PHE A 564 -20.13 -53.35 12.77
N GLY A 565 -21.03 -54.28 13.14
CA GLY A 565 -20.94 -55.03 14.40
C GLY A 565 -20.02 -56.24 14.32
N GLY A 566 -18.71 -56.01 14.54
CA GLY A 566 -17.76 -57.08 14.91
C GLY A 566 -17.88 -57.49 16.39
N GLU A 567 -17.40 -58.67 16.74
CA GLU A 567 -17.72 -59.32 18.03
C GLU A 567 -16.93 -58.80 19.25
N SER A 568 -17.43 -59.17 20.43
CA SER A 568 -17.01 -58.66 21.73
C SER A 568 -15.83 -59.40 22.38
N SER A 569 -14.95 -58.67 23.04
CA SER A 569 -14.20 -59.14 24.22
C SER A 569 -14.23 -58.06 25.32
N SER A 570 -13.86 -58.40 26.56
CA SER A 570 -14.38 -57.72 27.75
C SER A 570 -13.35 -57.41 28.84
N SER A 571 -13.75 -56.46 29.71
CA SER A 571 -13.22 -56.19 31.06
C SER A 571 -11.89 -55.44 31.19
N GLY A 572 -11.86 -54.49 32.12
CA GLY A 572 -10.68 -53.69 32.49
C GLY A 572 -11.07 -52.46 33.30
N SER A 573 -11.03 -52.54 34.63
CA SER A 573 -11.54 -51.50 35.54
C SER A 573 -10.44 -50.67 36.21
N ASN A 574 -10.72 -49.38 36.42
CA ASN A 574 -10.27 -48.47 37.49
C ASN A 574 -8.89 -48.68 38.14
N LEU A 575 -8.09 -47.61 38.26
CA LEU A 575 -7.93 -46.94 39.57
C LEU A 575 -7.40 -45.50 39.45
N SER A 576 -7.55 -44.71 40.52
CA SER A 576 -7.09 -43.32 40.63
C SER A 576 -5.76 -43.22 41.37
N GLY A 577 -4.97 -42.18 41.10
CA GLY A 577 -3.72 -41.90 41.83
C GLY A 577 -3.50 -40.41 42.09
N THR A 578 -3.51 -40.02 43.36
CA THR A 578 -2.97 -38.74 43.87
C THR A 578 -1.43 -38.82 43.98
N THR A 579 -0.61 -37.78 44.22
CA THR A 579 -0.84 -36.47 44.87
C THR A 579 0.33 -35.50 44.57
N LEU A 580 0.06 -34.19 44.58
CA LEU A 580 0.82 -33.09 45.22
C LEU A 580 2.38 -33.01 45.14
N GLY A 581 2.92 -31.83 44.76
CA GLY A 581 4.34 -31.50 44.98
C GLY A 581 4.83 -30.18 44.37
N SER A 582 4.58 -29.03 45.01
CA SER A 582 5.06 -27.71 44.57
C SER A 582 6.30 -27.27 45.35
N VAL A 583 7.37 -26.80 44.67
CA VAL A 583 8.54 -26.17 45.32
C VAL A 583 9.07 -24.97 44.54
N THR A 584 8.94 -23.79 45.16
CA THR A 584 9.69 -22.51 45.03
C THR A 584 10.47 -22.17 43.75
N SER A 585 10.20 -20.97 43.20
CA SER A 585 11.07 -20.29 42.24
C SER A 585 12.38 -19.80 42.85
N LEU A 586 13.45 -19.77 42.04
CA LEU A 586 14.61 -18.89 42.20
C LEU A 586 14.93 -18.28 40.84
N GLY A 587 15.04 -16.95 40.77
CA GLY A 587 15.18 -16.22 39.52
C GLY A 587 16.64 -16.06 39.07
N SER A 588 16.85 -15.98 37.75
CA SER A 588 18.06 -15.42 37.14
C SER A 588 17.74 -14.93 35.73
N GLY A 589 17.94 -13.64 35.48
CA GLY A 589 17.77 -13.08 34.14
C GLY A 589 18.89 -13.52 33.21
N SER A 590 18.55 -13.87 31.96
CA SER A 590 19.53 -14.12 30.90
C SER A 590 18.98 -13.68 29.54
N THR A 591 19.81 -12.97 28.78
CA THR A 591 19.45 -12.37 27.48
C THR A 591 19.62 -13.38 26.34
N SER A 592 18.60 -13.54 25.51
CA SER A 592 18.55 -14.56 24.44
C SER A 592 18.91 -14.01 23.06
N SER A 593 20.22 -13.96 22.74
CA SER A 593 20.67 -13.78 21.36
C SER A 593 20.69 -15.12 20.60
N LEU A 594 19.87 -15.26 19.55
CA LEU A 594 19.88 -16.45 18.69
C LEU A 594 21.05 -16.42 17.69
N HIS A 595 22.23 -16.80 18.16
CA HIS A 595 23.29 -17.36 17.31
C HIS A 595 23.77 -18.69 17.90
N ARG A 596 23.60 -19.76 17.10
CA ARG A 596 24.11 -21.14 17.26
C ARG A 596 24.45 -21.58 18.70
N ARG A 597 23.44 -21.72 19.56
CA ARG A 597 23.58 -22.38 20.87
C ARG A 597 23.63 -23.91 20.72
N THR A 598 24.80 -24.45 20.37
CA THR A 598 25.11 -25.87 20.64
C THR A 598 25.15 -26.10 22.16
N SER A 599 24.00 -26.34 22.76
CA SER A 599 23.88 -26.66 24.19
C SER A 599 22.76 -27.66 24.43
N ALA A 600 23.08 -28.76 25.11
CA ALA A 600 22.11 -29.82 25.44
C ALA A 600 20.86 -29.30 26.17
N SER A 601 20.95 -28.12 26.81
CA SER A 601 19.81 -27.39 27.37
C SER A 601 18.63 -27.23 26.41
N ALA A 602 18.88 -26.95 25.12
CA ALA A 602 17.81 -26.80 24.12
C ALA A 602 17.09 -28.13 23.88
N LEU A 603 17.84 -29.23 23.69
CA LEU A 603 17.30 -30.58 23.54
C LEU A 603 16.61 -31.08 24.83
N LEU A 604 17.11 -30.73 26.01
CA LEU A 604 16.46 -31.02 27.30
C LEU A 604 15.15 -30.24 27.47
N GLN A 605 15.13 -28.96 27.09
CA GLN A 605 13.94 -28.11 27.17
C GLN A 605 12.89 -28.56 26.14
N ALA A 606 13.32 -28.91 24.92
CA ALA A 606 12.50 -29.55 23.90
C ALA A 606 11.99 -30.95 24.32
N ALA A 607 12.79 -31.76 25.02
CA ALA A 607 12.34 -33.03 25.59
C ALA A 607 11.31 -32.81 26.72
N THR A 608 11.47 -31.77 27.53
CA THR A 608 10.54 -31.42 28.61
C THR A 608 9.19 -30.94 28.04
N TYR A 609 9.20 -30.04 27.06
CA TYR A 609 7.96 -29.62 26.38
C TYR A 609 7.38 -30.72 25.47
N GLY A 610 8.20 -31.50 24.79
CA GLY A 610 7.79 -32.63 23.96
C GLY A 610 7.13 -33.76 24.76
N ALA A 611 7.55 -33.98 26.01
CA ALA A 611 6.86 -34.85 26.95
C ALA A 611 5.56 -34.23 27.53
N SER A 612 5.37 -32.92 27.38
CA SER A 612 4.17 -32.19 27.80
C SER A 612 3.12 -32.05 26.69
N LEU A 613 3.46 -32.24 25.41
CA LEU A 613 2.47 -32.38 24.34
C LEU A 613 1.88 -33.80 24.40
N SER A 614 0.66 -33.92 24.91
CA SER A 614 -0.09 -35.18 24.88
C SER A 614 -0.28 -35.71 23.44
N SER A 615 -0.25 -37.02 23.26
CA SER A 615 -0.70 -37.72 22.06
C SER A 615 -2.16 -37.36 21.77
N GLY A 616 -2.38 -36.39 20.87
CA GLY A 616 -3.68 -35.69 20.71
C GLY A 616 -3.61 -34.16 20.59
N SER A 617 -2.40 -33.56 20.55
CA SER A 617 -2.24 -32.14 20.20
C SER A 617 -2.62 -31.85 18.73
N GLU A 618 -3.07 -30.62 18.44
CA GLU A 618 -3.41 -30.20 17.07
C GLU A 618 -2.22 -30.32 16.12
N LEU A 619 -1.01 -29.97 16.59
CA LEU A 619 0.23 -30.09 15.83
C LEU A 619 0.52 -31.55 15.42
N SER A 620 0.34 -32.52 16.32
CA SER A 620 0.48 -33.94 15.95
C SER A 620 -0.59 -34.33 14.91
N ALA A 621 -1.87 -34.05 15.18
CA ALA A 621 -2.96 -34.38 14.26
C ALA A 621 -2.85 -33.74 12.87
N TYR A 622 -2.18 -32.59 12.75
CA TYR A 622 -1.82 -31.97 11.47
C TYR A 622 -0.61 -32.66 10.80
N LEU A 623 0.45 -32.96 11.56
CA LEU A 623 1.66 -33.60 11.02
C LEU A 623 1.47 -35.07 10.64
N ASP A 624 0.60 -35.78 11.37
CA ASP A 624 0.31 -37.21 11.21
C ASP A 624 -0.80 -37.49 10.17
N SER A 625 -1.49 -36.45 9.66
CA SER A 625 -2.51 -36.58 8.60
C SER A 625 -1.90 -36.48 7.20
N ASP A 626 -2.62 -37.01 6.20
CA ASP A 626 -2.18 -37.03 4.80
C ASP A 626 -1.84 -35.64 4.23
N THR A 627 -0.96 -35.63 3.23
CA THR A 627 -0.59 -34.41 2.49
C THR A 627 -1.63 -34.08 1.42
N VAL A 628 -1.93 -32.80 1.24
CA VAL A 628 -2.84 -32.30 0.20
C VAL A 628 -2.20 -32.47 -1.18
N ASN A 629 -2.90 -33.12 -2.10
CA ASN A 629 -2.46 -33.37 -3.47
C ASN A 629 -3.07 -32.35 -4.45
N GLN A 630 -2.76 -31.06 -4.24
CA GLN A 630 -3.10 -29.94 -5.12
C GLN A 630 -1.80 -29.15 -5.33
N TYR A 631 -1.24 -29.24 -6.54
CA TYR A 631 0.10 -28.72 -6.88
C TYR A 631 0.06 -27.64 -7.97
N ASP A 632 -1.16 -27.24 -8.33
CA ASP A 632 -1.56 -26.11 -9.15
C ASP A 632 -1.33 -24.76 -8.43
N ASP A 633 -1.17 -23.71 -9.23
CA ASP A 633 -0.91 -22.34 -8.76
C ASP A 633 -2.15 -21.67 -8.13
N ASP A 634 -3.35 -22.22 -8.37
CA ASP A 634 -4.61 -21.78 -7.78
C ASP A 634 -4.73 -22.13 -6.26
N PHE A 635 -3.81 -22.95 -5.72
CA PHE A 635 -3.87 -23.40 -4.33
C PHE A 635 -3.60 -22.27 -3.31
N ASN A 636 -4.68 -21.69 -2.78
CA ASN A 636 -4.59 -20.68 -1.72
C ASN A 636 -4.41 -21.31 -0.32
N ILE A 637 -3.15 -21.38 0.12
CA ILE A 637 -2.73 -21.90 1.44
C ILE A 637 -3.40 -21.21 2.64
N LEU A 638 -3.67 -19.90 2.57
CA LEU A 638 -4.37 -19.18 3.65
C LEU A 638 -5.85 -19.56 3.71
N ASN A 639 -6.51 -19.71 2.57
CA ASN A 639 -7.89 -20.20 2.54
C ASN A 639 -7.99 -21.65 3.05
N TRP A 640 -7.00 -22.50 2.75
CA TRP A 640 -6.97 -23.86 3.32
C TRP A 640 -6.95 -23.83 4.86
N TRP A 641 -6.09 -23.01 5.47
CA TRP A 641 -6.07 -22.85 6.93
C TRP A 641 -7.32 -22.16 7.49
N HIS A 642 -7.93 -21.26 6.72
CA HIS A 642 -9.21 -20.62 7.07
C HIS A 642 -10.36 -21.64 7.13
N GLU A 643 -10.43 -22.58 6.19
CA GLU A 643 -11.41 -23.66 6.18
C GLU A 643 -11.15 -24.66 7.32
N HIS A 644 -9.88 -24.99 7.57
CA HIS A 644 -9.46 -25.94 8.58
C HIS A 644 -9.35 -25.36 10.01
N LYS A 645 -9.65 -24.07 10.22
CA LYS A 645 -9.58 -23.41 11.54
C LYS A 645 -10.48 -24.01 12.61
N LEU A 646 -11.51 -24.78 12.24
CA LEU A 646 -12.35 -25.52 13.19
C LEU A 646 -11.78 -26.89 13.59
N SER A 647 -10.93 -27.47 12.73
CA SER A 647 -10.17 -28.70 13.00
C SER A 647 -8.90 -28.41 13.78
N TYR A 648 -8.27 -27.25 13.54
CA TYR A 648 -7.06 -26.80 14.22
C TYR A 648 -7.18 -25.35 14.76
N PRO A 649 -7.99 -25.10 15.82
CA PRO A 649 -8.26 -23.75 16.34
C PRO A 649 -7.05 -22.93 16.78
N VAL A 650 -5.97 -23.56 17.25
CA VAL A 650 -4.75 -22.89 17.69
C VAL A 650 -3.66 -22.92 16.62
N LEU A 651 -3.50 -24.06 15.93
CA LEU A 651 -2.47 -24.20 14.91
C LEU A 651 -2.73 -23.30 13.68
N SER A 652 -4.00 -23.08 13.32
CA SER A 652 -4.38 -22.17 12.23
C SER A 652 -4.01 -20.71 12.52
N ILE A 653 -4.05 -20.28 13.80
CA ILE A 653 -3.58 -18.97 14.24
C ILE A 653 -2.06 -18.85 14.01
N LEU A 654 -1.28 -19.85 14.44
CA LEU A 654 0.17 -19.91 14.20
C LEU A 654 0.51 -19.94 12.70
N ALA A 655 -0.18 -20.76 11.91
CA ALA A 655 0.05 -20.88 10.47
C ALA A 655 -0.19 -19.56 9.75
N ARG A 656 -1.33 -18.91 10.01
CA ARG A 656 -1.65 -17.57 9.48
C ARG A 656 -0.60 -16.54 9.89
N ASP A 657 -0.20 -16.50 11.16
CA ASP A 657 0.77 -15.52 11.66
C ASP A 657 2.14 -15.69 10.98
N VAL A 658 2.59 -16.94 10.77
CA VAL A 658 3.77 -17.28 9.96
C VAL A 658 3.62 -16.90 8.48
N MET A 659 2.43 -17.05 7.90
CA MET A 659 2.14 -16.73 6.50
C MET A 659 1.98 -15.23 6.22
N THR A 660 1.69 -14.41 7.24
CA THR A 660 1.66 -12.93 7.10
C THR A 660 3.05 -12.28 7.00
N VAL A 661 4.13 -13.03 7.26
CA VAL A 661 5.49 -12.47 7.23
C VAL A 661 5.96 -12.32 5.78
N SER A 662 5.97 -11.08 5.28
CA SER A 662 6.63 -10.78 4.00
C SER A 662 8.15 -10.96 4.13
N VAL A 663 8.73 -11.66 3.16
CA VAL A 663 10.16 -12.00 3.10
C VAL A 663 11.01 -10.92 2.46
N SER A 664 10.39 -9.84 1.96
CA SER A 664 11.03 -8.82 1.13
C SER A 664 10.74 -7.41 1.62
N THR A 665 11.78 -6.58 1.66
CA THR A 665 11.67 -5.13 1.86
C THR A 665 11.34 -4.37 0.58
N ILE A 666 11.09 -5.03 -0.57
CA ILE A 666 10.56 -4.35 -1.78
C ILE A 666 9.21 -3.65 -1.48
N SER A 667 8.46 -4.15 -0.50
CA SER A 667 7.27 -3.44 -0.01
C SER A 667 7.55 -2.08 0.64
N SER A 668 8.77 -1.88 1.15
CA SER A 668 9.35 -0.60 1.57
C SER A 668 9.95 0.18 0.39
N GLU A 669 10.66 -0.47 -0.55
CA GLU A 669 11.18 0.18 -1.77
C GLU A 669 10.06 0.90 -2.56
N SER A 670 8.88 0.28 -2.64
CA SER A 670 7.64 0.86 -3.19
C SER A 670 7.25 2.20 -2.55
N ALA A 671 7.52 2.39 -1.26
CA ALA A 671 7.30 3.68 -0.59
C ALA A 671 8.26 4.75 -1.11
N PHE A 672 9.48 4.35 -1.46
CA PHE A 672 10.56 5.22 -1.90
C PHE A 672 10.47 5.59 -3.38
N SER A 673 10.06 4.69 -4.29
CA SER A 673 9.72 5.04 -5.69
C SER A 673 8.65 6.14 -5.74
N MET A 674 7.55 5.94 -5.01
CA MET A 674 6.48 6.92 -4.84
C MET A 674 6.98 8.23 -4.24
N THR A 675 7.80 8.16 -3.19
CA THR A 675 8.37 9.34 -2.51
C THR A 675 9.33 10.12 -3.40
N GLY A 676 10.15 9.43 -4.20
CA GLY A 676 11.06 10.02 -5.17
C GLY A 676 10.31 10.88 -6.19
N ARG A 677 9.23 10.36 -6.78
CA ARG A 677 8.36 11.14 -7.68
C ARG A 677 7.79 12.39 -7.01
N ILE A 678 7.27 12.26 -5.78
CA ILE A 678 6.71 13.38 -4.98
C ILE A 678 7.76 14.47 -4.71
N ILE A 679 9.03 14.10 -4.47
CA ILE A 679 10.12 15.03 -4.15
C ILE A 679 10.76 15.64 -5.41
N GLU A 680 11.13 14.83 -6.39
CA GLU A 680 12.03 15.22 -7.48
C GLU A 680 11.32 15.91 -8.65
N GLU A 681 10.25 15.29 -9.15
CA GLU A 681 9.57 15.70 -10.39
C GLU A 681 8.97 17.11 -10.29
N ARG A 682 8.53 17.49 -9.08
CA ARG A 682 7.62 18.64 -8.87
C ARG A 682 8.23 19.80 -8.07
N ARG A 683 9.54 19.73 -7.78
CA ARG A 683 10.45 20.80 -7.29
C ARG A 683 9.81 21.88 -6.41
N ARG A 684 9.11 21.46 -5.35
CA ARG A 684 8.58 22.35 -4.30
C ARG A 684 9.04 21.80 -2.96
N ARG A 685 9.62 22.65 -2.12
CA ARG A 685 10.00 22.28 -0.75
C ARG A 685 8.72 21.93 0.04
N LEU A 686 8.44 20.64 0.13
CA LEU A 686 7.48 20.06 1.07
C LEU A 686 8.19 19.80 2.40
N GLY A 687 7.47 19.93 3.51
CA GLY A 687 7.97 19.43 4.79
C GLY A 687 7.91 17.90 4.84
N PRO A 688 8.79 17.21 5.58
CA PRO A 688 8.79 15.74 5.66
C PRO A 688 7.43 15.15 6.06
N GLU A 689 6.72 15.80 7.00
CA GLU A 689 5.35 15.45 7.39
C GLU A 689 4.38 15.43 6.18
N VAL A 690 4.54 16.36 5.24
CA VAL A 690 3.66 16.47 4.06
C VAL A 690 4.01 15.42 3.02
N VAL A 691 5.29 15.04 2.90
CA VAL A 691 5.74 13.90 2.07
C VAL A 691 5.18 12.60 2.65
N GLU A 692 5.30 12.38 3.95
CA GLU A 692 4.73 11.23 4.66
C GLU A 692 3.22 11.14 4.48
N MET A 693 2.48 12.24 4.68
CA MET A 693 1.03 12.25 4.48
C MET A 693 0.61 11.89 3.05
N LEU A 694 1.29 12.43 2.02
CA LEU A 694 1.00 12.11 0.62
C LEU A 694 1.26 10.63 0.32
N ALA A 695 2.45 10.14 0.69
CA ALA A 695 2.87 8.76 0.46
C ALA A 695 1.93 7.75 1.14
N LEU A 696 1.59 7.97 2.42
CA LEU A 696 0.69 7.08 3.16
C LEU A 696 -0.75 7.14 2.61
N ILE A 697 -1.28 8.32 2.25
CA ILE A 697 -2.61 8.41 1.65
C ILE A 697 -2.67 7.66 0.30
N LYS A 698 -1.72 7.89 -0.61
CA LYS A 698 -1.67 7.19 -1.90
C LYS A 698 -1.57 5.68 -1.69
N ASN A 699 -0.67 5.23 -0.81
CA ASN A 699 -0.51 3.82 -0.47
C ASN A 699 -1.79 3.19 0.11
N TRP A 700 -2.49 3.88 1.02
CA TRP A 700 -3.72 3.36 1.63
C TRP A 700 -4.89 3.33 0.65
N GLU A 701 -5.00 4.28 -0.29
CA GLU A 701 -6.02 4.22 -1.34
C GLU A 701 -5.72 3.16 -2.39
N GLN A 702 -4.45 2.93 -2.76
CA GLN A 702 -4.06 1.76 -3.55
C GLN A 702 -4.38 0.45 -2.82
N ALA A 703 -4.16 0.40 -1.49
CA ALA A 703 -4.43 -0.78 -0.67
C ALA A 703 -5.92 -1.15 -0.64
N ASP A 704 -6.78 -0.17 -0.37
CA ASP A 704 -8.23 -0.36 -0.32
C ASP A 704 -8.82 -0.70 -1.71
N ALA A 705 -8.06 -0.46 -2.79
CA ALA A 705 -8.38 -0.87 -4.16
C ALA A 705 -7.64 -2.15 -4.63
N ARG A 706 -6.81 -2.78 -3.78
CA ARG A 706 -5.91 -3.92 -4.10
C ARG A 706 -4.92 -3.67 -5.26
N LEU A 707 -4.57 -2.41 -5.48
CA LEU A 707 -3.62 -1.94 -6.50
C LEU A 707 -2.17 -1.83 -5.98
N GLN A 708 -1.80 -2.53 -4.90
CA GLN A 708 -0.41 -2.59 -4.41
C GLN A 708 0.35 -3.86 -4.85
N HIS A 709 -0.22 -4.65 -5.76
CA HIS A 709 0.50 -5.78 -6.35
C HIS A 709 1.61 -5.24 -7.23
N LEU A 710 2.82 -5.79 -7.08
CA LEU A 710 3.98 -5.66 -7.98
C LEU A 710 4.44 -4.26 -8.46
N ILE A 711 3.82 -3.13 -8.07
CA ILE A 711 4.10 -1.74 -8.53
C ILE A 711 5.60 -1.46 -8.76
N GLU A 712 6.46 -1.96 -7.87
CA GLU A 712 7.91 -1.79 -7.93
C GLU A 712 8.58 -2.39 -9.17
N ASP A 713 8.27 -3.65 -9.50
CA ASP A 713 8.80 -4.30 -10.69
C ASP A 713 7.88 -4.04 -11.90
N GLU A 714 6.59 -3.72 -11.72
CA GLU A 714 5.68 -3.29 -12.80
C GLU A 714 6.02 -1.89 -13.33
N GLU A 715 6.15 -0.84 -12.50
CA GLU A 715 6.60 0.49 -12.94
C GLU A 715 8.05 0.45 -13.47
N LEU A 716 8.88 -0.47 -12.97
CA LEU A 716 10.23 -0.68 -13.49
C LEU A 716 10.20 -1.37 -14.86
N GLU A 717 9.42 -2.43 -15.05
CA GLU A 717 9.23 -3.08 -16.35
C GLU A 717 8.59 -2.10 -17.34
N GLU A 718 7.52 -1.38 -16.99
CA GLU A 718 6.91 -0.30 -17.79
C GLU A 718 7.93 0.76 -18.23
N SER A 719 8.93 1.07 -17.39
CA SER A 719 9.98 2.05 -17.73
C SER A 719 10.93 1.59 -18.85
N PHE A 720 10.98 0.28 -19.13
CA PHE A 720 11.68 -0.29 -20.28
C PHE A 720 10.71 -0.75 -21.40
N GLU A 721 9.51 -1.22 -21.07
CA GLU A 721 8.48 -1.64 -22.01
C GLU A 721 7.95 -0.47 -22.84
N ASN A 722 7.28 -0.78 -23.96
CA ASN A 722 6.52 0.18 -24.77
C ASN A 722 7.24 1.45 -25.29
N LEU A 723 8.57 1.56 -25.09
CA LEU A 723 9.48 2.62 -25.58
C LEU A 723 9.64 2.70 -27.11
N TYR A 724 8.63 2.30 -27.88
CA TYR A 724 8.64 2.33 -29.33
C TYR A 724 8.56 3.78 -29.86
N LEU A 725 9.37 4.06 -30.87
CA LEU A 725 9.52 5.40 -31.46
C LEU A 725 8.51 5.65 -32.60
N ASP A 726 7.65 4.68 -32.93
CA ASP A 726 6.62 4.77 -33.97
C ASP A 726 5.23 5.19 -33.45
N VAL A 727 4.97 5.04 -32.15
CA VAL A 727 3.77 5.55 -31.49
C VAL A 727 3.89 7.08 -31.38
N GLU A 728 2.88 7.81 -31.85
CA GLU A 728 2.75 9.23 -31.52
C GLU A 728 2.42 9.37 -30.04
N SER A 729 3.21 10.15 -29.30
CA SER A 729 2.94 10.44 -27.89
C SER A 729 1.68 11.30 -27.76
N VAL A 730 0.58 10.69 -27.33
CA VAL A 730 -0.74 11.29 -27.10
C VAL A 730 -0.75 12.16 -25.84
#